data_AF-A0A0N1GZL0-F1
#
_entry.id   AF-A0A0N1GZL0-F1
#
_cell.length_a   1.000
_cell.length_b   1.000
_cell.length_c   1.000
_cell.angle_alpha   90.00
_cell.angle_beta   90.00
_cell.angle_gamma   90.00
#
_symmetry.space_group_name_H-M   'P 1'
#
loop_
_entity.id
_entity.type
_entity.pdbx_description
1 polymer ?
#
loop_
_entity_poly.entity_id
_entity_poly.type
_entity_poly.pdbx_seq_one_letter_code
_entity_poly.pdbx_strand_id
1 'polypeptide(L)'
;MDLTAAGLVSRVVRELGSRADELIAEVERGLRRELPELWDDPGIARMAAENVADHIAAGLFGLEHAIEATRIEPPPADLDRARRLARHGTPLGTMLRAFRLGQTIVLDRLLAEMPRFTDDAELVSAAARHVIATAAAYVDRTSEQGVVAFQEERDRRLQWRLSMVNEAGVRIGTTLDIARTTQELADFAVERFADLVTVDLLDAALHGHEFSGEGPLVLRRTARAPVSDDGPEPGAATQELHTCPDGSPEARALITGRPAKHHGDAAGAPCIHSTLVVPLRARGATLGIARFSRHRNPDLYDDEDLLLAQEIAARAAVAVDNARRYSYARATALTLQRSLLPRGAPRQSAVGVAYRYLPAGDQVGVGGDWYDVIPLSGARVALVVGDVVGHGIHAAAAMGRLRTAVRTLADIDLPPDELLTHLDDIVLRLSDETSDDVDGEAAGDLGATCLYAVYDPVSRRFTLARAGHLPPALVTPDGTAEILDLPPGPPLGLGGVPFEAAEFELPEGSLLALYTDGLVESRDHDVDAGLARLRQALVRPAPSLEEICDHVIESLLPTRPDDDVALLLARTHALGADQVATWDLAAEPAAVARARSDVSRQLSDWGLEELGFTAELVVSELVTNAIRYGRPPIRLRLIHDRTLLCEVSDGSSTTPHLRRARVFDEGGRGLLLVAQLAEHWGTRHARRGKTVWAELSDSAEFPLPAFT
;
A
#
# COMPACT_ATOMS: atom_id res chain seq x y z
N MET A 1 36.39 22.00 86.97
CA MET A 1 35.62 21.42 85.85
C MET A 1 36.64 21.14 84.77
N ASP A 2 37.03 19.88 84.61
CA ASP A 2 38.03 19.52 83.60
C ASP A 2 37.45 19.84 82.22
N LEU A 3 38.08 20.81 81.54
CA LEU A 3 37.83 21.06 80.14
C LEU A 3 38.33 19.82 79.38
N THR A 4 37.42 18.99 78.89
CA THR A 4 37.73 17.94 77.92
C THR A 4 37.50 18.48 76.52
N ALA A 5 38.19 17.93 75.51
CA ALA A 5 37.99 18.31 74.11
C ALA A 5 36.52 18.19 73.67
N ALA A 6 35.81 17.13 74.10
CA ALA A 6 34.38 16.95 73.84
C ALA A 6 33.52 18.05 74.50
N GLY A 7 33.86 18.47 75.72
CA GLY A 7 33.18 19.56 76.41
C GLY A 7 33.44 20.95 75.83
N LEU A 8 34.55 21.14 75.10
CA LEU A 8 34.80 22.34 74.28
C LEU A 8 33.94 22.32 73.01
N VAL A 9 33.93 21.19 72.28
CA VAL A 9 33.14 21.02 71.05
C VAL A 9 31.65 21.25 71.32
N SER A 10 31.10 20.67 72.39
CA SER A 10 29.70 20.86 72.78
C SER A 10 29.34 22.33 73.02
N ARG A 11 30.24 23.11 73.64
CA ARG A 11 30.03 24.56 73.88
C ARG A 11 30.10 25.38 72.60
N VAL A 12 31.09 25.12 71.75
CA VAL A 12 31.24 25.79 70.45
C VAL A 12 30.04 25.52 69.55
N VAL A 13 29.59 24.27 69.52
CA VAL A 13 28.41 23.85 68.74
C VAL A 13 27.13 24.47 69.27
N ARG A 14 26.95 24.61 70.59
CA ARG A 14 25.78 25.27 71.16
C ARG A 14 25.73 26.76 70.82
N GLU A 15 26.87 27.44 70.86
CA GLU A 15 26.98 28.83 70.43
C GLU A 15 26.66 28.96 68.93
N LEU A 16 27.25 28.12 68.10
CA LEU A 16 27.01 28.15 66.66
C LEU A 16 25.58 27.74 66.30
N GLY A 17 24.99 26.81 67.05
CA GLY A 17 23.59 26.38 66.91
C GLY A 17 22.60 27.51 67.21
N SER A 18 22.91 28.42 68.12
CA SER A 18 22.10 29.63 68.35
C SER A 18 22.09 30.60 67.14
N ARG A 19 23.03 30.41 66.21
CA ARG A 19 23.19 31.17 64.96
C ARG A 19 23.11 30.28 63.72
N ALA A 20 22.41 29.15 63.80
CA ALA A 20 22.32 28.17 62.72
C ALA A 20 21.79 28.78 61.40
N ASP A 21 20.83 29.71 61.46
CA ASP A 21 20.27 30.38 60.28
C ASP A 21 21.32 31.17 59.48
N GLU A 22 22.28 31.81 60.17
CA GLU A 22 23.36 32.54 59.51
C GLU A 22 24.32 31.58 58.79
N LEU A 23 24.59 30.42 59.40
CA LEU A 23 25.44 29.38 58.84
C LEU A 23 24.77 28.70 57.63
N ILE A 24 23.46 28.42 57.71
CA ILE A 24 22.66 27.90 56.61
C ILE A 24 22.72 28.86 55.42
N ALA A 25 22.48 30.15 55.66
CA ALA A 25 22.55 31.17 54.62
C ALA A 25 23.97 31.37 54.04
N GLU A 26 25.02 31.12 54.82
CA GLU A 26 26.41 31.12 54.34
C GLU A 26 26.70 29.94 53.42
N VAL A 27 26.30 28.73 53.81
CA VAL A 27 26.45 27.52 53.00
C VAL A 27 25.65 27.62 51.70
N GLU A 28 24.39 28.05 51.76
CA GLU A 28 23.56 28.25 50.56
C GLU A 28 24.17 29.26 49.58
N ARG A 29 24.69 30.39 50.06
CA ARG A 29 25.37 31.38 49.22
C ARG A 29 26.64 30.80 48.59
N GLY A 30 27.40 30.02 49.35
CA GLY A 30 28.60 29.34 48.86
C GLY A 30 28.27 28.35 47.75
N LEU A 31 27.26 27.51 47.96
CA LEU A 31 26.84 26.53 46.96
C LEU A 31 26.23 27.21 45.72
N ARG A 32 25.40 28.24 45.87
CA ARG A 32 24.83 28.97 44.72
C ARG A 32 25.89 29.63 43.86
N ARG A 33 26.99 30.09 44.48
CA ARG A 33 28.12 30.69 43.77
C ARG A 33 28.95 29.66 43.01
N GLU A 34 29.26 28.53 43.64
CA GLU A 34 30.20 27.53 43.08
C GLU A 34 29.52 26.46 42.22
N LEU A 35 28.23 26.23 42.42
CA LEU A 35 27.43 25.20 41.74
C LEU A 35 26.08 25.79 41.26
N PRO A 36 26.10 26.78 40.34
CA PRO A 36 24.88 27.44 39.87
C PRO A 36 23.86 26.48 39.25
N GLU A 37 24.33 25.39 38.66
CA GLU A 37 23.54 24.29 38.07
C GLU A 37 22.52 23.64 39.04
N LEU A 38 22.73 23.71 40.36
CA LEU A 38 21.75 23.24 41.35
C LEU A 38 20.57 24.22 41.57
N TRP A 39 20.65 25.43 41.01
CA TRP A 39 19.65 26.49 41.12
C TRP A 39 18.92 26.78 39.80
N ASP A 40 19.28 26.12 38.70
CA ASP A 40 18.64 26.33 37.39
C ASP A 40 17.20 25.80 37.34
N ASP A 41 16.93 24.69 38.04
CA ASP A 41 15.59 24.12 38.20
C ASP A 41 14.96 24.57 39.54
N PRO A 42 13.78 25.21 39.54
CA PRO A 42 13.14 25.71 40.76
C PRO A 42 12.82 24.62 41.80
N GLY A 43 12.54 23.39 41.35
CA GLY A 43 12.27 22.24 42.21
C GLY A 43 13.55 21.72 42.86
N ILE A 44 14.63 21.61 42.11
CA ILE A 44 15.95 21.24 42.63
C ILE A 44 16.47 22.32 43.58
N ALA A 45 16.30 23.60 43.25
CA ALA A 45 16.73 24.73 44.05
C ALA A 45 16.10 24.75 45.45
N ARG A 46 14.78 24.53 45.53
CA ARG A 46 14.03 24.51 46.79
C ARG A 46 14.49 23.34 47.68
N MET A 47 14.59 22.15 47.10
CA MET A 47 15.07 20.97 47.82
C MET A 47 16.54 21.11 48.23
N ALA A 48 17.35 21.81 47.44
CA ALA A 48 18.74 22.04 47.76
C ALA A 48 18.91 22.89 49.02
N ALA A 49 18.07 23.91 49.21
CA ALA A 49 18.00 24.75 50.39
C ALA A 49 17.52 23.98 51.63
N GLU A 50 16.40 23.25 51.50
CA GLU A 50 15.84 22.41 52.57
C GLU A 50 16.88 21.38 53.08
N ASN A 51 17.58 20.69 52.18
CA ASN A 51 18.60 19.72 52.57
C ASN A 51 19.83 20.34 53.25
N VAL A 52 20.22 21.58 52.91
CA VAL A 52 21.35 22.25 53.58
C VAL A 52 21.03 22.49 55.05
N ALA A 53 19.81 22.97 55.34
CA ALA A 53 19.35 23.18 56.71
C ALA A 53 19.37 21.89 57.53
N ASP A 54 18.83 20.80 56.97
CA ASP A 54 18.75 19.52 57.67
C ASP A 54 20.12 18.89 57.95
N HIS A 55 21.07 18.99 57.00
CA HIS A 55 22.44 18.50 57.20
C HIS A 55 23.20 19.29 58.27
N ILE A 56 23.04 20.61 58.31
CA ILE A 56 23.65 21.46 59.34
C ILE A 56 23.07 21.11 60.71
N ALA A 57 21.75 20.96 60.81
CA ALA A 57 21.08 20.58 62.05
C ALA A 57 21.55 19.21 62.55
N ALA A 58 21.59 18.19 61.68
CA ALA A 58 22.05 16.84 62.02
C ALA A 58 23.53 16.80 62.44
N GLY A 59 24.40 17.51 61.71
CA GLY A 59 25.82 17.58 62.01
C GLY A 59 26.13 18.28 63.34
N LEU A 60 25.48 19.43 63.60
CA LEU A 60 25.62 20.14 64.87
C LEU A 60 25.07 19.30 66.03
N PHE A 61 23.89 18.69 65.90
CA PHE A 61 23.32 17.84 66.94
C PHE A 61 24.24 16.67 67.31
N GLY A 62 24.82 16.00 66.30
CA GLY A 62 25.76 14.90 66.51
C GLY A 62 27.04 15.32 67.23
N LEU A 63 27.60 16.48 66.88
CA LEU A 63 28.79 17.04 67.53
C LEU A 63 28.50 17.50 68.97
N GLU A 64 27.33 18.07 69.26
CA GLU A 64 26.98 18.53 70.61
C GLU A 64 26.91 17.37 71.61
N HIS A 65 26.36 16.23 71.17
CA HIS A 65 26.09 15.05 72.00
C HIS A 65 27.19 13.98 71.90
N ALA A 66 28.29 14.27 71.21
CA ALA A 66 29.39 13.33 70.95
C ALA A 66 28.91 11.98 70.37
N ILE A 67 27.92 12.04 69.47
CA ILE A 67 27.41 10.87 68.77
C ILE A 67 28.48 10.40 67.78
N GLU A 68 28.79 9.10 67.78
CA GLU A 68 29.66 8.50 66.75
C GLU A 68 29.12 8.85 65.36
N ALA A 69 29.96 9.32 64.45
CA ALA A 69 29.53 9.76 63.11
C ALA A 69 28.71 8.70 62.35
N THR A 70 28.97 7.41 62.61
CA THR A 70 28.24 6.26 62.07
C THR A 70 26.82 6.08 62.62
N ARG A 71 26.44 6.84 63.65
CA ARG A 71 25.11 6.82 64.28
C ARG A 71 24.33 8.12 64.05
N ILE A 72 24.93 9.11 63.39
CA ILE A 72 24.21 10.29 62.94
C ILE A 72 23.45 9.88 61.67
N GLU A 73 22.12 9.88 61.74
CA GLU A 73 21.29 9.57 60.58
C GLU A 73 21.30 10.77 59.63
N PRO A 74 21.60 10.57 58.33
CA PRO A 74 21.43 11.63 57.35
C PRO A 74 19.94 11.94 57.16
N PRO A 75 19.61 13.18 56.74
CA PRO A 75 18.23 13.57 56.51
C PRO A 75 17.52 12.65 55.49
N PRO A 76 16.27 12.23 55.73
CA PRO A 76 15.53 11.36 54.80
C PRO A 76 15.41 11.94 53.38
N ALA A 77 15.33 13.27 53.27
CA ALA A 77 15.25 14.00 52.01
C ALA A 77 16.53 13.94 51.16
N ASP A 78 17.65 13.46 51.70
CA ASP A 78 18.92 13.39 50.98
C ASP A 78 18.94 12.31 49.89
N LEU A 79 18.35 11.14 50.20
CA LEU A 79 18.22 10.06 49.22
C LEU A 79 17.29 10.44 48.08
N ASP A 80 16.18 11.13 48.38
CA ASP A 80 15.24 11.60 47.37
C ASP A 80 15.86 12.71 46.49
N ARG A 81 16.74 13.53 47.07
CA ARG A 81 17.56 14.47 46.30
C ARG A 81 18.52 13.75 45.36
N ALA A 82 19.26 12.75 45.85
CA ALA A 82 20.17 11.98 45.01
C ALA A 82 19.45 11.33 43.82
N ARG A 83 18.26 10.76 44.05
CA ARG A 83 17.39 10.20 43.00
C ARG A 83 16.92 11.26 42.00
N ARG A 84 16.49 12.43 42.47
CA ARG A 84 16.07 13.53 41.57
C ARG A 84 17.22 14.07 40.74
N LEU A 85 18.40 14.26 41.33
CA LEU A 85 19.61 14.66 40.58
C LEU A 85 19.97 13.63 39.50
N ALA A 86 19.83 12.33 39.81
CA ALA A 86 20.01 11.25 38.82
C ALA A 86 18.98 11.32 37.70
N ARG A 87 17.70 11.62 38.00
CA ARG A 87 16.67 11.83 36.98
C ARG A 87 17.02 13.00 36.07
N HIS A 88 17.40 14.15 36.62
CA HIS A 88 17.70 15.33 35.80
C HIS A 88 19.07 15.30 35.11
N GLY A 89 19.77 14.15 35.08
CA GLY A 89 21.05 14.00 34.41
C GLY A 89 22.19 14.82 35.04
N THR A 90 22.02 15.31 36.27
CA THR A 90 23.05 16.11 36.95
C THR A 90 24.28 15.23 37.22
N PRO A 91 25.50 15.67 36.91
CA PRO A 91 26.70 14.88 37.18
C PRO A 91 26.82 14.50 38.66
N LEU A 92 27.11 13.24 38.97
CA LEU A 92 27.35 12.78 40.34
C LEU A 92 28.41 13.64 41.07
N GLY A 93 29.40 14.12 40.31
CA GLY A 93 30.44 15.03 40.80
C GLY A 93 29.89 16.33 41.38
N THR A 94 28.77 16.86 40.89
CA THR A 94 28.10 18.05 41.40
C THR A 94 27.56 17.82 42.81
N MET A 95 26.91 16.67 43.04
CA MET A 95 26.42 16.27 44.36
C MET A 95 27.57 16.12 45.36
N LEU A 96 28.64 15.41 44.98
CA LEU A 96 29.83 15.22 45.82
C LEU A 96 30.60 16.53 46.07
N ARG A 97 30.56 17.48 45.13
CA ARG A 97 31.12 18.84 45.34
C ARG A 97 30.27 19.62 46.33
N ALA A 98 28.94 19.50 46.27
CA ALA A 98 28.05 20.20 47.19
C ALA A 98 28.30 19.79 48.65
N PHE A 99 28.42 18.49 48.93
CA PHE A 99 28.75 18.02 50.28
C PHE A 99 30.10 18.55 50.78
N ARG A 100 31.15 18.48 49.94
CA ARG A 100 32.49 18.97 50.30
C ARG A 100 32.51 20.48 50.57
N LEU A 101 31.83 21.27 49.75
CA LEU A 101 31.74 22.73 49.93
C LEU A 101 30.99 23.09 51.21
N GLY A 102 29.83 22.47 51.46
CA GLY A 102 29.07 22.70 52.69
C GLY A 102 29.87 22.31 53.94
N GLN A 103 30.55 21.16 53.91
CA GLN A 103 31.42 20.72 55.01
C GLN A 103 32.56 21.70 55.28
N THR A 104 33.21 22.20 54.24
CA THR A 104 34.34 23.13 54.38
C THR A 104 33.90 24.42 55.09
N ILE A 105 32.77 25.00 54.67
CA ILE A 105 32.22 26.21 55.27
C ILE A 105 31.86 25.98 56.75
N VAL A 106 31.20 24.86 57.07
CA VAL A 106 30.82 24.51 58.45
C VAL A 106 32.06 24.27 59.32
N LEU A 107 33.07 23.55 58.82
CA LEU A 107 34.32 23.29 59.53
C LEU A 107 35.10 24.57 59.81
N ASP A 108 35.27 25.44 58.82
CA ASP A 108 35.97 26.72 58.99
C ASP A 108 35.30 27.55 60.08
N ARG A 109 33.96 27.56 60.13
CA ARG A 109 33.20 28.28 61.15
C ARG A 109 33.36 27.68 62.54
N LEU A 110 33.28 26.35 62.68
CA LEU A 110 33.47 25.66 63.96
C LEU A 110 34.89 25.88 64.51
N LEU A 111 35.90 25.77 63.65
CA LEU A 111 37.31 25.96 64.04
C LEU A 111 37.61 27.41 64.44
N ALA A 112 37.03 28.39 63.75
CA ALA A 112 37.21 29.81 64.05
C ALA A 112 36.61 30.24 65.41
N GLU A 113 35.59 29.52 65.90
CA GLU A 113 34.96 29.80 67.19
C GLU A 113 35.71 29.16 68.38
N MET A 114 36.49 28.09 68.17
CA MET A 114 37.19 27.37 69.26
C MET A 114 38.10 28.25 70.14
N PRO A 115 38.93 29.18 69.59
CA PRO A 115 39.81 30.03 70.40
C PRO A 115 39.07 31.01 71.32
N ARG A 116 37.76 31.26 71.10
CA ARG A 116 36.97 32.15 71.97
C ARG A 116 36.61 31.52 73.31
N PHE A 117 36.68 30.20 73.42
CA PHE A 117 36.27 29.46 74.60
C PHE A 117 37.44 28.97 75.46
N THR A 118 38.68 29.00 74.93
CA THR A 118 39.90 28.61 75.65
C THR A 118 41.15 29.06 74.89
N ASP A 119 42.20 29.44 75.64
CA ASP A 119 43.53 29.74 75.09
C ASP A 119 44.47 28.51 75.10
N ASP A 120 44.00 27.36 75.58
CA ASP A 120 44.77 26.10 75.62
C ASP A 120 44.90 25.49 74.22
N ALA A 121 46.09 25.64 73.64
CA ALA A 121 46.41 25.15 72.30
C ALA A 121 46.31 23.61 72.16
N GLU A 122 46.62 22.84 73.20
CA GLU A 122 46.50 21.38 73.15
C GLU A 122 45.03 20.96 73.12
N LEU A 123 44.21 21.63 73.91
CA LEU A 123 42.77 21.39 73.97
C LEU A 123 42.06 21.80 72.68
N VAL A 124 42.41 22.96 72.10
CA VAL A 124 41.91 23.40 70.77
C VAL A 124 42.33 22.41 69.70
N SER A 125 43.59 21.96 69.70
CA SER A 125 44.08 20.97 68.72
C SER A 125 43.36 19.62 68.84
N ALA A 126 43.11 19.15 70.06
CA ALA A 126 42.35 17.93 70.31
C ALA A 126 40.88 18.05 69.87
N ALA A 127 40.23 19.18 70.16
CA ALA A 127 38.86 19.46 69.73
C ALA A 127 38.75 19.61 68.20
N ALA A 128 39.70 20.30 67.57
CA ALA A 128 39.77 20.44 66.11
C ALA A 128 39.92 19.08 65.43
N ARG A 129 40.84 18.22 65.91
CA ARG A 129 40.98 16.84 65.40
C ARG A 129 39.68 16.04 65.53
N HIS A 130 38.98 16.18 66.65
CA HIS A 130 37.71 15.50 66.86
C HIS A 130 36.62 15.99 65.90
N VAL A 131 36.44 17.30 65.74
CA VAL A 131 35.43 17.88 64.82
C VAL A 131 35.74 17.51 63.37
N ILE A 132 37.00 17.61 62.93
CA ILE A 132 37.41 17.25 61.57
C ILE A 132 37.13 15.76 61.31
N ALA A 133 37.50 14.86 62.23
CA ALA A 133 37.28 13.43 62.08
C ALA A 133 35.78 13.08 62.03
N THR A 134 34.96 13.67 62.92
CA THR A 134 33.51 13.42 62.95
C THR A 134 32.82 13.97 61.70
N ALA A 135 33.16 15.19 61.26
CA ALA A 135 32.59 15.78 60.06
C ALA A 135 33.00 15.02 58.79
N ALA A 136 34.25 14.58 58.68
CA ALA A 136 34.72 13.77 57.56
C ALA A 136 33.98 12.43 57.49
N ALA A 137 33.84 11.72 58.61
CA ALA A 137 33.13 10.45 58.67
C ALA A 137 31.62 10.61 58.39
N TYR A 138 31.00 11.72 58.82
CA TYR A 138 29.60 12.02 58.49
C TYR A 138 29.41 12.23 56.98
N VAL A 139 30.22 13.09 56.37
CA VAL A 139 30.13 13.38 54.92
C VAL A 139 30.46 12.17 54.07
N ASP A 140 31.43 11.34 54.48
CA ASP A 140 31.77 10.09 53.78
C ASP A 140 30.55 9.16 53.74
N ARG A 141 29.91 8.92 54.89
CA ARG A 141 28.69 8.09 54.99
C ARG A 141 27.52 8.65 54.18
N THR A 142 27.23 9.95 54.29
CA THR A 142 26.15 10.58 53.52
C THR A 142 26.45 10.50 52.02
N SER A 143 27.70 10.71 51.62
CA SER A 143 28.14 10.58 50.23
C SER A 143 27.99 9.15 49.71
N GLU A 144 28.37 8.13 50.50
CA GLU A 144 28.19 6.72 50.14
C GLU A 144 26.72 6.39 49.89
N GLN A 145 25.82 6.77 50.81
CA GLN A 145 24.39 6.50 50.67
C GLN A 145 23.76 7.26 49.50
N GLY A 146 24.15 8.53 49.32
CA GLY A 146 23.71 9.33 48.17
C GLY A 146 24.22 8.77 46.84
N VAL A 147 25.46 8.29 46.76
CA VAL A 147 26.03 7.66 45.55
C VAL A 147 25.26 6.40 45.20
N VAL A 148 24.95 5.53 46.17
CA VAL A 148 24.16 4.31 45.93
C VAL A 148 22.77 4.67 45.41
N ALA A 149 22.05 5.59 46.07
CA ALA A 149 20.72 6.01 45.63
C ALA A 149 20.73 6.67 44.24
N PHE A 150 21.76 7.46 43.93
CA PHE A 150 21.97 8.06 42.61
C PHE A 150 22.23 7.01 41.54
N GLN A 151 23.12 6.04 41.80
CA GLN A 151 23.46 4.96 40.87
C GLN A 151 22.27 4.05 40.62
N GLU A 152 21.57 3.61 41.66
CA GLU A 152 20.37 2.77 41.54
C GLU A 152 19.29 3.43 40.69
N GLU A 153 19.03 4.73 40.89
CA GLU A 153 18.03 5.44 40.10
C GLU A 153 18.47 5.64 38.65
N ARG A 154 19.76 5.92 38.42
CA ARG A 154 20.35 6.00 37.08
C ARG A 154 20.27 4.67 36.33
N ASP A 155 20.64 3.57 36.99
CA ASP A 155 20.57 2.23 36.41
C ASP A 155 19.13 1.81 36.13
N ARG A 156 18.21 2.13 37.05
CA ARG A 156 16.76 1.93 36.85
C ARG A 156 16.27 2.69 35.63
N ARG A 157 16.68 3.94 35.44
CA ARG A 157 16.28 4.77 34.29
C ARG A 157 16.86 4.26 32.98
N LEU A 158 18.14 3.84 32.98
CA LEU A 158 18.77 3.21 31.82
C LEU A 158 18.06 1.91 31.42
N GLN A 159 17.77 1.05 32.40
CA GLN A 159 17.06 -0.21 32.16
C GLN A 159 15.64 0.04 31.63
N TRP A 160 14.94 1.03 32.20
CA TRP A 160 13.62 1.43 31.73
C TRP A 160 13.65 1.95 30.29
N ARG A 161 14.61 2.81 29.93
CA ARG A 161 14.80 3.30 28.55
C ARG A 161 15.04 2.16 27.56
N LEU A 162 15.94 1.24 27.89
CA LEU A 162 16.21 0.07 27.04
C LEU A 162 14.96 -0.81 26.87
N SER A 163 14.21 -1.04 27.95
CA SER A 163 12.94 -1.78 27.89
C SER A 163 11.92 -1.08 27.00
N MET A 164 11.72 0.24 27.18
CA MET A 164 10.79 1.04 26.38
C MET A 164 11.14 0.98 24.89
N VAL A 165 12.41 1.17 24.55
CA VAL A 165 12.88 1.11 23.16
C VAL A 165 12.66 -0.29 22.59
N ASN A 166 13.02 -1.36 23.33
CA ASN A 166 12.82 -2.74 22.87
C ASN A 166 11.33 -3.07 22.66
N GLU A 167 10.48 -2.76 23.64
CA GLU A 167 9.03 -2.97 23.54
C GLU A 167 8.42 -2.19 22.36
N ALA A 168 8.86 -0.95 22.13
CA ALA A 168 8.45 -0.16 20.97
C ALA A 168 8.79 -0.87 19.65
N GLY A 169 9.93 -1.56 19.57
CA GLY A 169 10.33 -2.31 18.37
C GLY A 169 9.47 -3.54 18.08
N VAL A 170 8.84 -4.12 19.10
CA VAL A 170 7.95 -5.29 18.96
C VAL A 170 6.52 -4.85 18.68
N ARG A 171 6.09 -3.71 19.24
CA ARG A 171 4.68 -3.26 19.21
C ARG A 171 4.35 -2.26 18.11
N ILE A 172 5.34 -1.54 17.58
CA ILE A 172 5.12 -0.53 16.55
C ILE A 172 5.54 -1.07 15.20
N GLY A 173 4.66 -0.94 14.20
CA GLY A 173 4.90 -1.44 12.86
C GLY A 173 4.61 -2.92 12.73
N THR A 174 3.63 -3.43 13.49
CA THR A 174 3.22 -4.85 13.40
C THR A 174 2.51 -5.17 12.09
N THR A 175 2.14 -4.14 11.34
CA THR A 175 1.46 -4.23 10.04
C THR A 175 2.08 -3.28 9.03
N LEU A 176 1.80 -3.49 7.74
CA LEU A 176 2.19 -2.58 6.64
C LEU A 176 1.10 -1.54 6.35
N ASP A 177 0.36 -1.13 7.38
CA ASP A 177 -0.68 -0.10 7.31
C ASP A 177 -0.22 1.16 8.05
N ILE A 178 -0.24 2.31 7.36
CA ILE A 178 0.23 3.59 7.91
C ILE A 178 -0.61 4.02 9.11
N ALA A 179 -1.94 3.98 9.00
CA ALA A 179 -2.84 4.45 10.05
C ALA A 179 -2.66 3.59 11.30
N ARG A 180 -2.64 2.27 11.14
CA ARG A 180 -2.42 1.33 12.23
C ARG A 180 -1.05 1.50 12.87
N THR A 181 0.02 1.64 12.10
CA THR A 181 1.38 1.86 12.63
C THR A 181 1.46 3.15 13.44
N THR A 182 0.84 4.24 12.96
CA THR A 182 0.83 5.50 13.72
C THR A 182 -0.04 5.43 14.98
N GLN A 183 -1.11 4.63 14.97
CA GLN A 183 -1.92 4.39 16.16
C GLN A 183 -1.18 3.53 17.19
N GLU A 184 -0.46 2.50 16.75
CA GLU A 184 0.42 1.68 17.60
C GLU A 184 1.48 2.55 18.32
N LEU A 185 2.06 3.54 17.63
CA LEU A 185 2.95 4.52 18.24
C LEU A 185 2.22 5.35 19.32
N ALA A 186 1.04 5.89 19.00
CA ALA A 186 0.29 6.73 19.91
C ALA A 186 -0.13 5.97 21.17
N ASP A 187 -0.70 4.78 21.00
CA ASP A 187 -1.15 3.89 22.07
C ASP A 187 0.01 3.44 22.97
N PHE A 188 1.14 3.04 22.37
CA PHE A 188 2.34 2.65 23.12
C PHE A 188 2.85 3.78 24.01
N ALA A 189 2.90 5.01 23.47
CA ALA A 189 3.46 6.15 24.18
C ALA A 189 2.55 6.66 25.31
N VAL A 190 1.21 6.55 25.20
CA VAL A 190 0.31 6.97 26.29
C VAL A 190 0.29 6.02 27.49
N GLU A 191 0.76 4.78 27.35
CA GLU A 191 0.77 3.84 28.48
C GLU A 191 1.73 4.26 29.59
N ARG A 192 2.90 4.79 29.24
CA ARG A 192 4.02 4.98 30.19
C ARG A 192 4.84 6.24 29.97
N PHE A 193 4.60 7.02 28.92
CA PHE A 193 5.47 8.16 28.56
C PHE A 193 4.74 9.52 28.51
N ALA A 194 3.56 9.56 27.91
CA ALA A 194 2.79 10.78 27.67
C ALA A 194 1.33 10.63 28.14
N ASP A 195 0.64 11.74 28.38
CA ASP A 195 -0.80 11.73 28.69
C ASP A 195 -1.67 11.90 27.44
N LEU A 196 -1.11 12.49 26.38
CA LEU A 196 -1.72 12.68 25.08
C LEU A 196 -0.65 12.58 23.99
N VAL A 197 -0.93 11.83 22.93
CA VAL A 197 -0.06 11.70 21.76
C VAL A 197 -0.86 11.96 20.50
N THR A 198 -0.32 12.80 19.61
CA THR A 198 -0.83 12.97 18.25
C THR A 198 0.26 12.67 17.24
N VAL A 199 -0.11 12.03 16.14
CA VAL A 199 0.77 11.78 15.01
C VAL A 199 0.16 12.45 13.78
N ASP A 200 0.91 13.39 13.21
CA ASP A 200 0.48 14.20 12.08
C ASP A 200 1.49 13.98 10.93
N LEU A 201 1.04 13.37 9.83
CA LEU A 201 1.88 13.08 8.66
C LEU A 201 1.70 14.15 7.57
N LEU A 202 2.75 14.46 6.81
CA LEU A 202 2.66 15.34 5.66
C LEU A 202 1.79 14.69 4.57
N ASP A 203 0.79 15.41 4.07
CA ASP A 203 -0.11 14.88 3.04
C ASP A 203 0.67 14.57 1.74
N ALA A 204 1.68 15.39 1.40
CA ALA A 204 2.60 15.13 0.30
C ALA A 204 3.36 13.79 0.47
N ALA A 205 3.83 13.50 1.69
CA ALA A 205 4.55 12.26 1.98
C ALA A 205 3.63 11.04 1.82
N LEU A 206 2.36 11.11 2.23
CA LEU A 206 1.38 10.04 2.04
C LEU A 206 1.18 9.69 0.54
N HIS A 207 1.26 10.69 -0.33
CA HIS A 207 1.10 10.53 -1.78
C HIS A 207 2.42 10.28 -2.53
N GLY A 208 3.54 10.06 -1.82
CA GLY A 208 4.84 9.76 -2.43
C GLY A 208 5.57 10.97 -3.04
N HIS A 209 5.15 12.19 -2.72
CA HIS A 209 5.81 13.41 -3.15
C HIS A 209 6.81 13.87 -2.07
N GLU A 210 8.02 14.25 -2.50
CA GLU A 210 8.96 14.92 -1.60
C GLU A 210 8.51 16.36 -1.39
N PHE A 211 8.48 16.80 -0.13
CA PHE A 211 8.17 18.19 0.19
C PHE A 211 9.33 19.08 -0.27
N SER A 212 9.05 20.02 -1.18
CA SER A 212 10.04 20.91 -1.80
C SER A 212 10.37 22.16 -0.97
N GLY A 213 9.83 22.33 0.24
CA GLY A 213 10.10 23.50 1.08
C GLY A 213 9.31 24.76 0.72
N GLU A 214 8.57 24.75 -0.40
CA GLU A 214 7.79 25.89 -0.91
C GLU A 214 6.29 25.60 -0.79
N GLY A 215 5.58 26.38 0.03
CA GLY A 215 4.13 26.30 0.20
C GLY A 215 3.68 25.93 1.63
N PRO A 216 2.35 25.98 1.90
CA PRO A 216 1.81 25.67 3.21
C PRO A 216 2.04 24.21 3.60
N LEU A 217 2.45 23.98 4.84
CA LEU A 217 2.63 22.64 5.41
C LEU A 217 1.26 22.01 5.71
N VAL A 218 0.75 21.21 4.79
CA VAL A 218 -0.51 20.46 4.96
C VAL A 218 -0.22 19.13 5.63
N LEU A 219 -0.81 18.92 6.81
CA LEU A 219 -0.69 17.73 7.63
C LEU A 219 -2.03 17.00 7.70
N ARG A 220 -1.97 15.68 7.82
CA ARG A 220 -3.09 14.81 8.13
C ARG A 220 -2.85 14.15 9.47
N ARG A 221 -3.79 14.30 10.41
CA ARG A 221 -3.71 13.59 11.68
C ARG A 221 -4.02 12.12 11.46
N THR A 222 -3.05 11.24 11.60
CA THR A 222 -3.26 9.80 11.36
C THR A 222 -3.53 9.03 12.63
N ALA A 223 -3.10 9.54 13.79
CA ALA A 223 -3.36 8.92 15.08
C ALA A 223 -3.50 9.94 16.21
N ARG A 224 -4.31 9.58 17.21
CA ARG A 224 -4.50 10.29 18.49
C ARG A 224 -4.74 9.25 19.58
N ALA A 225 -4.07 9.41 20.72
CA ALA A 225 -4.33 8.61 21.92
C ALA A 225 -4.24 9.50 23.17
N PRO A 226 -5.15 9.37 24.15
CA PRO A 226 -6.37 8.57 24.11
C PRO A 226 -7.38 9.11 23.08
N VAL A 227 -8.29 8.25 22.62
CA VAL A 227 -9.28 8.57 21.56
C VAL A 227 -10.39 9.51 22.04
N SER A 228 -10.63 9.59 23.37
CA SER A 228 -11.69 10.42 23.95
C SER A 228 -11.47 11.92 23.73
N ASP A 229 -12.56 12.64 23.44
CA ASP A 229 -12.53 14.09 23.20
C ASP A 229 -12.52 14.95 24.48
N ASP A 230 -12.53 14.32 25.65
CA ASP A 230 -12.41 14.96 26.99
C ASP A 230 -10.98 15.51 27.29
N GLY A 231 -10.15 15.64 26.25
CA GLY A 231 -8.81 16.20 26.36
C GLY A 231 -8.81 17.74 26.38
N PRO A 232 -7.75 18.38 26.88
CA PRO A 232 -7.68 19.83 27.02
C PRO A 232 -7.60 20.62 25.71
N GLU A 233 -7.45 19.96 24.55
CA GLU A 233 -7.49 20.62 23.23
C GLU A 233 -8.55 20.02 22.31
N PRO A 234 -9.51 20.83 21.80
CA PRO A 234 -10.33 20.47 20.65
C PRO A 234 -9.47 20.57 19.38
N GLY A 235 -8.71 19.51 19.09
CA GLY A 235 -7.88 19.42 17.89
C GLY A 235 -8.59 18.72 16.72
N ALA A 236 -8.02 18.83 15.52
CA ALA A 236 -8.48 18.13 14.32
C ALA A 236 -8.72 16.63 14.58
N ALA A 237 -9.79 16.09 14.01
CA ALA A 237 -10.16 14.69 14.12
C ALA A 237 -9.14 13.79 13.37
N THR A 238 -9.10 12.50 13.71
CA THR A 238 -8.31 11.54 12.94
C THR A 238 -8.77 11.53 11.47
N GLN A 239 -7.81 11.48 10.53
CA GLN A 239 -7.96 11.63 9.08
C GLN A 239 -8.28 13.04 8.57
N GLU A 240 -8.38 14.05 9.44
CA GLU A 240 -8.63 15.43 9.02
C GLU A 240 -7.34 16.14 8.57
N LEU A 241 -7.45 16.88 7.46
CA LEU A 241 -6.38 17.73 6.93
C LEU A 241 -6.38 19.07 7.67
N HIS A 242 -5.20 19.51 8.09
CA HIS A 242 -5.00 20.83 8.69
C HIS A 242 -3.69 21.45 8.22
N THR A 243 -3.62 22.77 8.24
CA THR A 243 -2.40 23.51 7.89
C THR A 243 -1.62 23.80 9.16
N CYS A 244 -0.33 23.48 9.15
CA CYS A 244 0.58 23.80 10.23
C CYS A 244 0.87 25.31 10.21
N PRO A 245 0.62 26.07 11.30
CA PRO A 245 0.91 27.51 11.32
C PRO A 245 2.40 27.80 11.12
N ASP A 246 2.70 28.83 10.32
CA ASP A 246 4.08 29.26 10.08
C ASP A 246 4.77 29.69 11.37
N GLY A 247 6.02 29.27 11.54
CA GLY A 247 6.84 29.59 12.72
C GLY A 247 6.50 28.79 13.99
N SER A 248 5.45 27.95 13.95
CA SER A 248 5.13 27.01 15.04
C SER A 248 6.28 26.03 15.31
N PRO A 249 6.37 25.48 16.53
CA PRO A 249 7.29 24.39 16.85
C PRO A 249 7.23 23.21 15.89
N GLU A 250 6.03 22.86 15.46
CA GLU A 250 5.70 21.81 14.52
C GLU A 250 6.29 22.10 13.14
N ALA A 251 6.04 23.31 12.62
CA ALA A 251 6.61 23.75 11.35
C ALA A 251 8.15 23.72 11.39
N ARG A 252 8.75 24.18 12.50
CA ARG A 252 10.21 24.18 12.67
C ARG A 252 10.76 22.76 12.73
N ALA A 253 10.10 21.84 13.43
CA ALA A 253 10.51 20.44 13.51
C ALA A 253 10.41 19.74 12.15
N LEU A 254 9.35 20.02 11.37
CA LEU A 254 9.16 19.50 10.01
C LEU A 254 10.28 19.97 9.06
N ILE A 255 10.56 21.27 9.05
CA ILE A 255 11.53 21.90 8.14
C ILE A 255 12.97 21.55 8.51
N THR A 256 13.33 21.67 9.79
CA THR A 256 14.71 21.46 10.25
C THR A 256 15.03 19.99 10.51
N GLY A 257 13.99 19.16 10.69
CA GLY A 257 14.12 17.78 11.12
C GLY A 257 14.75 17.63 12.51
N ARG A 258 14.68 18.66 13.35
CA ARG A 258 15.16 18.67 14.74
C ARG A 258 13.97 18.65 15.71
N PRO A 259 14.04 17.87 16.79
CA PRO A 259 12.99 17.85 17.80
C PRO A 259 13.02 19.14 18.63
N ALA A 260 11.91 19.44 19.30
CA ALA A 260 11.80 20.60 20.16
C ALA A 260 10.96 20.30 21.41
N LYS A 261 11.31 20.95 22.52
CA LYS A 261 10.66 20.83 23.83
C LYS A 261 10.02 22.17 24.21
N HIS A 262 8.79 22.14 24.69
CA HIS A 262 8.02 23.31 25.08
C HIS A 262 7.38 23.10 26.44
N HIS A 263 7.36 24.16 27.25
CA HIS A 263 6.66 24.19 28.53
C HIS A 263 5.53 25.23 28.42
N GLY A 264 4.32 24.85 28.81
CA GLY A 264 3.16 25.74 28.77
C GLY A 264 3.16 26.74 29.93
N ASP A 265 2.56 27.91 29.73
CA ASP A 265 2.33 28.86 30.82
C ASP A 265 1.20 28.34 31.73
N ALA A 266 1.52 28.05 32.99
CA ALA A 266 0.64 27.41 33.96
C ALA A 266 -0.43 28.35 34.55
N ALA A 267 -1.16 29.09 33.71
CA ALA A 267 -2.20 30.04 34.13
C ALA A 267 -3.63 29.52 33.86
N GLY A 268 -4.06 28.50 34.62
CA GLY A 268 -5.49 28.16 34.89
C GLY A 268 -6.16 27.04 34.04
N ALA A 269 -6.60 25.95 34.73
CA ALA A 269 -7.37 24.76 34.27
C ALA A 269 -6.70 23.93 33.13
N PRO A 270 -6.91 22.59 32.98
CA PRO A 270 -5.85 21.61 32.75
C PRO A 270 -5.08 21.83 31.44
N CYS A 271 -4.17 22.79 31.43
CA CYS A 271 -3.36 23.16 30.29
C CYS A 271 -2.24 22.14 30.18
N ILE A 272 -1.95 21.70 28.96
CA ILE A 272 -0.74 20.94 28.66
C ILE A 272 0.45 21.77 29.15
N HIS A 273 1.18 21.28 30.15
CA HIS A 273 2.27 22.03 30.77
C HIS A 273 3.64 21.62 30.23
N SER A 274 3.73 20.51 29.49
CA SER A 274 4.97 20.04 28.89
C SER A 274 4.71 19.25 27.60
N THR A 275 5.36 19.64 26.51
CA THR A 275 5.20 19.04 25.18
C THR A 275 6.53 18.79 24.50
N LEU A 276 6.67 17.60 23.91
CA LEU A 276 7.73 17.28 22.96
C LEU A 276 7.15 17.22 21.55
N VAL A 277 7.85 17.83 20.60
CA VAL A 277 7.55 17.75 19.17
C VAL A 277 8.73 17.05 18.51
N VAL A 278 8.50 15.86 17.98
CA VAL A 278 9.55 14.99 17.42
C VAL A 278 9.24 14.68 15.95
N PRO A 279 10.13 15.02 15.01
CA PRO A 279 9.91 14.71 13.60
C PRO A 279 10.08 13.20 13.33
N LEU A 280 9.14 12.64 12.56
CA LEU A 280 9.20 11.28 12.06
C LEU A 280 10.07 11.25 10.80
N ARG A 281 11.33 10.85 10.93
CA ARG A 281 12.30 10.85 9.84
C ARG A 281 12.76 9.45 9.49
N ALA A 282 12.76 9.13 8.20
CA ALA A 282 13.27 7.87 7.67
C ALA A 282 14.03 8.12 6.38
N ARG A 283 15.22 7.50 6.24
CA ARG A 283 16.03 7.53 5.00
C ARG A 283 16.26 8.93 4.42
N GLY A 284 16.44 9.93 5.28
CA GLY A 284 16.70 11.32 4.87
C GLY A 284 15.46 12.21 4.70
N ALA A 285 14.25 11.64 4.61
CA ALA A 285 13.00 12.38 4.46
C ALA A 285 12.27 12.57 5.80
N THR A 286 11.62 13.72 5.99
CA THR A 286 10.69 13.95 7.09
C THR A 286 9.29 13.59 6.64
N LEU A 287 8.68 12.58 7.28
CA LEU A 287 7.35 12.06 6.94
C LEU A 287 6.23 12.82 7.67
N GLY A 288 6.53 13.39 8.83
CA GLY A 288 5.56 14.01 9.73
C GLY A 288 6.15 14.34 11.09
N ILE A 289 5.29 14.50 12.09
CA ILE A 289 5.64 14.77 13.48
C ILE A 289 4.82 13.90 14.44
N ALA A 290 5.43 13.57 15.57
CA ALA A 290 4.77 13.03 16.75
C ALA A 290 4.85 14.07 17.88
N ARG A 291 3.70 14.40 18.47
CA ARG A 291 3.59 15.30 19.62
C ARG A 291 3.29 14.48 20.86
N PHE A 292 4.09 14.64 21.92
CA PHE A 292 3.91 13.99 23.21
C PHE A 292 3.64 15.05 24.26
N SER A 293 2.49 14.98 24.95
CA SER A 293 2.04 16.03 25.88
C SER A 293 1.75 15.46 27.26
N ARG A 294 2.12 16.20 28.30
CA ARG A 294 1.75 15.94 29.70
C ARG A 294 0.79 17.01 30.22
N HIS A 295 -0.28 16.55 30.86
CA HIS A 295 -1.28 17.39 31.53
C HIS A 295 -1.74 16.81 32.89
N ARG A 296 -1.43 15.54 33.17
CA ARG A 296 -1.72 14.84 34.44
C ARG A 296 -0.44 14.56 35.22
N ASN A 297 0.63 14.16 34.53
CA ASN A 297 1.91 13.94 35.17
C ASN A 297 2.55 15.28 35.52
N PRO A 298 2.80 15.61 36.80
CA PRO A 298 3.33 16.92 37.19
C PRO A 298 4.78 17.17 36.72
N ASP A 299 5.53 16.13 36.34
CA ASP A 299 6.92 16.27 35.93
C ASP A 299 7.06 16.80 34.50
N LEU A 300 7.94 17.80 34.30
CA LEU A 300 8.31 18.31 32.98
C LEU A 300 9.13 17.27 32.21
N TYR A 301 9.07 17.34 30.88
CA TYR A 301 9.98 16.55 30.04
C TYR A 301 11.41 17.10 30.20
N ASP A 302 12.38 16.21 30.37
CA ASP A 302 13.80 16.56 30.37
C ASP A 302 14.46 16.20 29.01
N ASP A 303 15.78 16.38 28.91
CA ASP A 303 16.51 16.08 27.68
C ASP A 303 16.69 14.57 27.45
N GLU A 304 16.65 13.76 28.50
CA GLU A 304 16.67 12.31 28.37
C GLU A 304 15.33 11.77 27.84
N ASP A 305 14.21 12.36 28.27
CA ASP A 305 12.88 12.09 27.73
C ASP A 305 12.81 12.47 26.24
N LEU A 306 13.44 13.59 25.84
CA LEU A 306 13.55 13.98 24.43
C LEU A 306 14.34 12.97 23.61
N LEU A 307 15.41 12.38 24.16
CA LEU A 307 16.18 11.33 23.50
C LEU A 307 15.36 10.04 23.35
N LEU A 308 14.64 9.62 24.40
CA LEU A 308 13.77 8.45 24.33
C LEU A 308 12.64 8.64 23.30
N ALA A 309 12.00 9.81 23.30
CA ALA A 309 10.95 10.13 22.32
C ALA A 309 11.49 10.07 20.88
N GLN A 310 12.72 10.55 20.64
CA GLN A 310 13.39 10.41 19.35
C GLN A 310 13.65 8.96 18.96
N GLU A 311 14.08 8.10 19.90
CA GLU A 311 14.34 6.69 19.63
C GLU A 311 13.05 5.93 19.25
N ILE A 312 11.95 6.19 19.97
CA ILE A 312 10.64 5.61 19.68
C ILE A 312 10.13 6.15 18.32
N ALA A 313 10.21 7.46 18.11
CA ALA A 313 9.78 8.11 16.87
C ALA A 313 10.58 7.64 15.65
N ALA A 314 11.89 7.39 15.79
CA ALA A 314 12.73 6.87 14.71
C ALA A 314 12.29 5.46 14.27
N ARG A 315 11.96 4.58 15.21
CA ARG A 315 11.43 3.23 14.90
C ARG A 315 10.10 3.31 14.18
N ALA A 316 9.18 4.13 14.70
CA ALA A 316 7.89 4.36 14.07
C ALA A 316 8.03 4.96 12.68
N ALA A 317 8.95 5.92 12.47
CA ALA A 317 9.19 6.53 11.17
C ALA A 317 9.66 5.53 10.13
N VAL A 318 10.54 4.58 10.50
CA VAL A 318 10.97 3.49 9.60
C VAL A 318 9.80 2.58 9.25
N ALA A 319 8.98 2.18 10.23
CA ALA A 319 7.79 1.37 9.98
C ALA A 319 6.78 2.08 9.07
N VAL A 320 6.54 3.37 9.29
CA VAL A 320 5.68 4.21 8.44
C VAL A 320 6.24 4.34 7.02
N ASP A 321 7.55 4.57 6.83
CA ASP A 321 8.14 4.60 5.48
C ASP A 321 8.03 3.25 4.77
N ASN A 322 8.21 2.14 5.49
CA ASN A 322 8.05 0.80 4.93
C ASN A 322 6.60 0.56 4.48
N ALA A 323 5.61 0.87 5.34
CA ALA A 323 4.19 0.78 5.00
C ALA A 323 3.85 1.65 3.77
N ARG A 324 4.33 2.89 3.75
CA ARG A 324 4.15 3.83 2.62
C ARG A 324 4.73 3.31 1.31
N ARG A 325 5.98 2.85 1.31
CA ARG A 325 6.64 2.27 0.12
C ARG A 325 5.90 1.04 -0.37
N TYR A 326 5.47 0.18 0.54
CA TYR A 326 4.67 -0.99 0.22
C TYR A 326 3.35 -0.61 -0.46
N SER A 327 2.60 0.33 0.12
CA SER A 327 1.35 0.83 -0.46
C SER A 327 1.56 1.45 -1.85
N TYR A 328 2.62 2.24 -2.03
CA TYR A 328 2.94 2.87 -3.32
C TYR A 328 3.33 1.84 -4.39
N ALA A 329 4.20 0.88 -4.04
CA ALA A 329 4.57 -0.21 -4.93
C ALA A 329 3.34 -1.03 -5.34
N ARG A 330 2.48 -1.39 -4.38
CA ARG A 330 1.21 -2.11 -4.64
C ARG A 330 0.28 -1.31 -5.55
N ALA A 331 0.09 -0.02 -5.29
CA ALA A 331 -0.77 0.84 -6.10
C ALA A 331 -0.25 0.99 -7.55
N THR A 332 1.07 1.13 -7.72
CA THR A 332 1.71 1.20 -9.04
C THR A 332 1.53 -0.10 -9.81
N ALA A 333 1.78 -1.24 -9.16
CA ALA A 333 1.63 -2.57 -9.73
C ALA A 333 0.18 -2.84 -10.18
N LEU A 334 -0.80 -2.54 -9.33
CA LEU A 334 -2.23 -2.64 -9.67
C LEU A 334 -2.64 -1.69 -10.81
N THR A 335 -2.04 -0.50 -10.87
CA THR A 335 -2.31 0.46 -11.96
C THR A 335 -1.78 -0.05 -13.29
N LEU A 336 -0.56 -0.60 -13.30
CA LEU A 336 0.02 -1.24 -14.49
C LEU A 336 -0.87 -2.40 -14.96
N GLN A 337 -1.30 -3.27 -14.04
CA GLN A 337 -2.19 -4.39 -14.36
C GLN A 337 -3.51 -3.94 -14.99
N ARG A 338 -4.19 -2.99 -14.38
CA ARG A 338 -5.45 -2.43 -14.91
C ARG A 338 -5.26 -1.80 -16.28
N SER A 339 -4.04 -1.33 -16.60
CA SER A 339 -3.72 -0.83 -17.93
C SER A 339 -3.53 -1.94 -18.96
N LEU A 340 -3.13 -3.14 -18.53
CA LEU A 340 -2.96 -4.34 -19.35
C LEU A 340 -4.26 -5.11 -19.59
N LEU A 341 -5.28 -4.94 -18.74
CA LEU A 341 -6.61 -5.53 -18.92
C LEU A 341 -7.54 -4.65 -19.79
N PRO A 342 -8.61 -5.23 -20.37
CA PRO A 342 -9.61 -4.44 -21.09
C PRO A 342 -10.24 -3.37 -20.19
N ARG A 343 -10.28 -2.11 -20.65
CA ARG A 343 -10.86 -0.97 -19.89
C ARG A 343 -12.39 -0.89 -19.99
N GLY A 344 -13.00 -1.72 -20.81
CA GLY A 344 -14.44 -1.78 -21.07
C GLY A 344 -14.73 -2.86 -22.11
N ALA A 345 -15.95 -3.40 -22.09
CA ALA A 345 -16.39 -4.30 -23.16
C ALA A 345 -16.46 -3.49 -24.47
N PRO A 346 -15.83 -3.97 -25.57
CA PRO A 346 -16.05 -3.34 -26.85
C PRO A 346 -17.54 -3.38 -27.14
N ARG A 347 -18.07 -2.27 -27.65
CA ARG A 347 -19.44 -2.27 -28.12
C ARG A 347 -19.55 -3.37 -29.18
N GLN A 348 -20.50 -4.28 -29.08
CA GLN A 348 -20.79 -5.31 -30.09
C GLN A 348 -22.22 -5.85 -29.92
N SER A 349 -22.73 -6.59 -30.90
CA SER A 349 -24.12 -7.02 -30.94
C SER A 349 -24.32 -8.53 -30.78
N ALA A 350 -23.24 -9.31 -30.83
CA ALA A 350 -23.31 -10.77 -30.73
C ALA A 350 -23.58 -11.27 -29.31
N VAL A 351 -23.01 -10.61 -28.29
CA VAL A 351 -23.24 -10.97 -26.89
C VAL A 351 -23.36 -9.74 -25.96
N GLY A 352 -24.18 -9.82 -24.93
CA GLY A 352 -24.12 -8.94 -23.77
C GLY A 352 -23.03 -9.44 -22.81
N VAL A 353 -22.17 -8.57 -22.30
CA VAL A 353 -21.01 -8.99 -21.48
C VAL A 353 -21.00 -8.30 -20.12
N ALA A 354 -20.71 -9.07 -19.07
CA ALA A 354 -20.25 -8.55 -17.79
C ALA A 354 -19.01 -9.32 -17.34
N TYR A 355 -18.13 -8.67 -16.59
CA TYR A 355 -16.92 -9.31 -16.08
C TYR A 355 -16.56 -8.82 -14.68
N ARG A 356 -15.81 -9.64 -13.93
CA ARG A 356 -15.20 -9.28 -12.65
C ARG A 356 -13.75 -9.74 -12.65
N TYR A 357 -12.88 -8.89 -12.11
CA TYR A 357 -11.50 -9.22 -11.87
C TYR A 357 -11.15 -8.88 -10.42
N LEU A 358 -10.78 -9.88 -9.63
CA LEU A 358 -10.39 -9.72 -8.24
C LEU A 358 -8.95 -10.21 -8.08
N PRO A 359 -8.00 -9.32 -7.73
CA PRO A 359 -6.64 -9.75 -7.49
C PRO A 359 -6.51 -10.47 -6.14
N ALA A 360 -5.53 -11.36 -6.02
CA ALA A 360 -5.21 -12.09 -4.78
C ALA A 360 -4.93 -11.14 -3.60
N GLY A 361 -5.37 -11.53 -2.39
CA GLY A 361 -5.46 -10.62 -1.23
C GLY A 361 -4.12 -10.17 -0.61
N ASP A 362 -3.12 -11.06 -0.57
CA ASP A 362 -2.05 -10.99 0.43
C ASP A 362 -0.62 -10.75 -0.11
N GLN A 363 -0.40 -10.80 -1.42
CA GLN A 363 0.90 -10.48 -2.01
C GLN A 363 0.88 -9.12 -2.72
N VAL A 364 2.05 -8.51 -2.91
CA VAL A 364 2.29 -7.35 -3.82
C VAL A 364 2.03 -7.74 -5.30
N GLY A 365 1.37 -8.88 -5.51
CA GLY A 365 1.20 -9.57 -6.76
C GLY A 365 0.32 -8.79 -7.69
N VAL A 366 0.86 -8.57 -8.87
CA VAL A 366 0.05 -8.43 -10.07
C VAL A 366 -0.28 -9.85 -10.52
N GLY A 367 -1.52 -10.07 -10.92
CA GLY A 367 -1.97 -11.40 -11.33
C GLY A 367 -1.61 -11.81 -12.74
N GLY A 368 -1.52 -13.13 -12.93
CA GLY A 368 -1.35 -13.80 -14.22
C GLY A 368 -2.66 -13.91 -15.01
N ASP A 369 -3.80 -13.91 -14.32
CA ASP A 369 -5.14 -14.00 -14.91
C ASP A 369 -5.50 -12.86 -15.87
N TRP A 370 -6.11 -13.21 -17.00
CA TRP A 370 -6.72 -12.25 -17.91
C TRP A 370 -7.97 -12.77 -18.59
N TYR A 371 -8.73 -11.83 -19.14
CA TYR A 371 -9.83 -12.09 -20.06
C TYR A 371 -9.81 -11.08 -21.19
N ASP A 372 -10.43 -11.42 -22.31
CA ASP A 372 -10.67 -10.47 -23.40
C ASP A 372 -11.96 -10.80 -24.16
N VAL A 373 -12.50 -9.77 -24.80
CA VAL A 373 -13.62 -9.87 -25.72
C VAL A 373 -13.21 -9.15 -27.00
N ILE A 374 -13.12 -9.89 -28.10
CA ILE A 374 -12.53 -9.40 -29.35
C ILE A 374 -13.59 -9.48 -30.45
N PRO A 375 -14.09 -8.36 -30.97
CA PRO A 375 -14.96 -8.36 -32.13
C PRO A 375 -14.21 -8.93 -33.34
N LEU A 376 -14.84 -9.86 -34.06
CA LEU A 376 -14.29 -10.49 -35.26
C LEU A 376 -15.11 -10.12 -36.49
N SER A 377 -14.58 -10.44 -37.67
CA SER A 377 -15.30 -10.27 -38.94
C SER A 377 -16.63 -11.04 -38.95
N GLY A 378 -17.65 -10.49 -39.61
CA GLY A 378 -18.97 -11.12 -39.76
C GLY A 378 -19.87 -11.00 -38.53
N ALA A 379 -19.71 -9.93 -37.74
CA ALA A 379 -20.39 -9.70 -36.46
C ALA A 379 -20.13 -10.80 -35.41
N ARG A 380 -19.08 -11.61 -35.58
CA ARG A 380 -18.69 -12.65 -34.63
C ARG A 380 -17.91 -12.04 -33.47
N VAL A 381 -17.74 -12.82 -32.40
CA VAL A 381 -16.97 -12.40 -31.22
C VAL A 381 -16.12 -13.52 -30.69
N ALA A 382 -14.87 -13.20 -30.35
CA ALA A 382 -14.00 -14.06 -29.58
C ALA A 382 -14.11 -13.75 -28.08
N LEU A 383 -14.21 -14.79 -27.26
CA LEU A 383 -14.15 -14.74 -25.81
C LEU A 383 -12.90 -15.48 -25.35
N VAL A 384 -12.13 -14.84 -24.48
CA VAL A 384 -10.84 -15.35 -24.02
C VAL A 384 -10.78 -15.26 -22.52
N VAL A 385 -10.30 -16.33 -21.88
CA VAL A 385 -9.83 -16.34 -20.50
C VAL A 385 -8.53 -17.13 -20.46
N GLY A 386 -7.57 -16.69 -19.67
CA GLY A 386 -6.36 -17.46 -19.41
C GLY A 386 -5.70 -17.06 -18.11
N ASP A 387 -4.72 -17.85 -17.72
CA ASP A 387 -3.91 -17.67 -16.54
C ASP A 387 -2.44 -17.97 -16.85
N VAL A 388 -1.53 -17.21 -16.29
CA VAL A 388 -0.09 -17.41 -16.40
C VAL A 388 0.43 -17.92 -15.07
N VAL A 389 1.15 -19.05 -15.11
CA VAL A 389 1.70 -19.68 -13.91
C VAL A 389 2.61 -18.70 -13.15
N GLY A 390 2.35 -18.57 -11.86
CA GLY A 390 3.09 -17.73 -10.94
C GLY A 390 2.41 -16.38 -10.68
N HIS A 391 3.04 -15.56 -9.85
CA HIS A 391 2.45 -14.30 -9.37
C HIS A 391 3.46 -13.16 -9.40
N GLY A 392 2.97 -11.93 -9.52
CA GLY A 392 3.80 -10.72 -9.51
C GLY A 392 4.06 -10.12 -10.88
N ILE A 393 5.04 -9.21 -10.93
CA ILE A 393 5.29 -8.36 -12.11
C ILE A 393 5.66 -9.19 -13.36
N HIS A 394 6.39 -10.31 -13.18
CA HIS A 394 6.76 -11.18 -14.30
C HIS A 394 5.55 -11.89 -14.92
N ALA A 395 4.66 -12.46 -14.10
CA ALA A 395 3.42 -13.10 -14.56
C ALA A 395 2.54 -12.09 -15.31
N ALA A 396 2.40 -10.87 -14.79
CA ALA A 396 1.64 -9.81 -15.44
C ALA A 396 2.24 -9.35 -16.77
N ALA A 397 3.57 -9.27 -16.86
CA ALA A 397 4.25 -8.93 -18.11
C ALA A 397 4.04 -10.01 -19.16
N ALA A 398 4.16 -11.29 -18.79
CA ALA A 398 3.86 -12.42 -19.66
C ALA A 398 2.39 -12.43 -20.11
N MET A 399 1.44 -12.22 -19.18
CA MET A 399 0.02 -12.07 -19.48
C MET A 399 -0.22 -10.97 -20.52
N GLY A 400 0.40 -9.79 -20.35
CA GLY A 400 0.28 -8.69 -21.31
C GLY A 400 0.80 -9.04 -22.71
N ARG A 401 1.90 -9.82 -22.81
CA ARG A 401 2.43 -10.34 -24.07
C ARG A 401 1.46 -11.33 -24.70
N LEU A 402 0.95 -12.30 -23.93
CA LEU A 402 0.02 -13.33 -24.42
C LEU A 402 -1.31 -12.73 -24.88
N ARG A 403 -1.89 -11.81 -24.11
CA ARG A 403 -3.10 -11.08 -24.51
C ARG A 403 -2.90 -10.33 -25.83
N THR A 404 -1.75 -9.69 -26.02
CA THR A 404 -1.43 -8.99 -27.27
C THR A 404 -1.26 -9.97 -28.44
N ALA A 405 -0.62 -11.11 -28.20
CA ALA A 405 -0.49 -12.18 -29.18
C ALA A 405 -1.87 -12.73 -29.60
N VAL A 406 -2.74 -13.05 -28.63
CA VAL A 406 -4.11 -13.52 -28.89
C VAL A 406 -4.89 -12.52 -29.74
N ARG A 407 -4.83 -11.22 -29.42
CA ARG A 407 -5.46 -10.18 -30.26
C ARG A 407 -4.95 -10.18 -31.69
N THR A 408 -3.64 -10.24 -31.86
CA THR A 408 -3.02 -10.25 -33.20
C THR A 408 -3.41 -11.49 -34.01
N LEU A 409 -3.49 -12.65 -33.36
CA LEU A 409 -3.90 -13.91 -33.98
C LEU A 409 -5.42 -13.96 -34.26
N ALA A 410 -6.23 -13.31 -33.41
CA ALA A 410 -7.66 -13.16 -33.60
C ALA A 410 -7.99 -12.20 -34.76
N ASP A 411 -7.21 -11.13 -34.94
CA ASP A 411 -7.39 -10.17 -36.03
C ASP A 411 -7.18 -10.81 -37.43
N ILE A 412 -6.32 -11.82 -37.52
CA ILE A 412 -6.16 -12.63 -38.75
C ILE A 412 -7.15 -13.80 -38.84
N ASP A 413 -8.09 -13.89 -37.88
CA ASP A 413 -9.25 -14.78 -37.88
C ASP A 413 -8.90 -16.28 -37.94
N LEU A 414 -7.86 -16.66 -37.19
CA LEU A 414 -7.48 -18.07 -37.04
C LEU A 414 -8.53 -18.87 -36.26
N PRO A 415 -8.77 -20.14 -36.62
CA PRO A 415 -9.64 -21.01 -35.84
C PRO A 415 -9.04 -21.31 -34.46
N PRO A 416 -9.87 -21.62 -33.44
CA PRO A 416 -9.41 -21.75 -32.05
C PRO A 416 -8.25 -22.74 -31.81
N ASP A 417 -8.27 -23.88 -32.49
CA ASP A 417 -7.23 -24.90 -32.42
C ASP A 417 -5.88 -24.38 -32.95
N GLU A 418 -5.87 -23.77 -34.13
CA GLU A 418 -4.65 -23.21 -34.72
C GLU A 418 -4.13 -22.00 -33.94
N LEU A 419 -5.02 -21.14 -33.43
CA LEU A 419 -4.64 -19.99 -32.61
C LEU A 419 -3.90 -20.43 -31.35
N LEU A 420 -4.40 -21.46 -30.65
CA LEU A 420 -3.72 -21.98 -29.46
C LEU A 420 -2.38 -22.63 -29.80
N THR A 421 -2.26 -23.30 -30.95
CA THR A 421 -0.96 -23.83 -31.42
C THR A 421 0.05 -22.71 -31.63
N HIS A 422 -0.33 -21.61 -32.29
CA HIS A 422 0.56 -20.47 -32.47
C HIS A 422 0.87 -19.75 -31.15
N LEU A 423 -0.06 -19.74 -30.21
CA LEU A 423 0.18 -19.19 -28.88
C LEU A 423 1.17 -20.04 -28.07
N ASP A 424 1.09 -21.37 -28.17
CA ASP A 424 2.05 -22.31 -27.57
C ASP A 424 3.47 -22.09 -28.10
N ASP A 425 3.62 -21.93 -29.43
CA ASP A 425 4.90 -21.58 -30.07
C ASP A 425 5.46 -20.23 -29.60
N ILE A 426 4.60 -19.27 -29.25
CA ILE A 426 5.02 -18.00 -28.67
C ILE A 426 5.55 -18.25 -27.26
N VAL A 427 4.79 -18.92 -26.39
CA VAL A 427 5.19 -19.23 -25.00
C VAL A 427 6.53 -19.96 -24.96
N LEU A 428 6.72 -21.00 -25.76
CA LEU A 428 7.98 -21.75 -25.85
C LEU A 428 9.18 -20.85 -26.16
N ARG A 429 9.04 -19.91 -27.10
CA ARG A 429 10.10 -18.94 -27.43
C ARG A 429 10.36 -17.95 -26.31
N LEU A 430 9.32 -17.53 -25.57
CA LEU A 430 9.50 -16.63 -24.43
C LEU A 430 10.25 -17.33 -23.28
N SER A 431 9.97 -18.62 -23.06
CA SER A 431 10.69 -19.42 -22.07
C SER A 431 12.18 -19.51 -22.41
N ASP A 432 12.52 -19.78 -23.67
CA ASP A 432 13.91 -19.84 -24.13
C ASP A 432 14.66 -18.51 -23.91
N GLU A 433 14.05 -17.36 -24.27
CA GLU A 433 14.65 -16.02 -24.08
C GLU A 433 14.98 -15.69 -22.62
N THR A 434 14.18 -16.21 -21.67
CA THR A 434 14.30 -15.89 -20.25
C THR A 434 15.34 -16.79 -19.54
N SER A 435 15.71 -17.91 -20.17
CA SER A 435 16.69 -18.86 -19.63
C SER A 435 18.16 -18.42 -19.79
N ASP A 436 18.42 -17.44 -20.66
CA ASP A 436 19.75 -16.89 -20.95
C ASP A 436 20.19 -15.76 -19.99
N ASP A 437 19.31 -15.27 -19.10
CA ASP A 437 19.64 -14.25 -18.10
C ASP A 437 20.33 -14.89 -16.86
N VAL A 438 21.53 -14.39 -16.55
CA VAL A 438 22.54 -15.04 -15.68
C VAL A 438 22.26 -14.90 -14.16
N ASP A 439 21.20 -14.21 -13.75
CA ASP A 439 20.85 -14.03 -12.33
C ASP A 439 19.86 -15.12 -11.87
N GLY A 440 20.42 -16.31 -11.62
CA GLY A 440 19.72 -17.57 -11.33
C GLY A 440 18.93 -17.68 -10.03
N GLU A 441 17.92 -16.83 -9.81
CA GLU A 441 16.88 -17.07 -8.80
C GLU A 441 15.48 -16.88 -9.42
N ALA A 442 14.88 -18.02 -9.83
CA ALA A 442 13.48 -18.22 -10.24
C ALA A 442 13.04 -17.85 -11.68
N ALA A 443 13.83 -18.19 -12.71
CA ALA A 443 13.26 -18.43 -14.04
C ALA A 443 12.50 -19.78 -14.02
N GLY A 444 11.26 -19.77 -13.51
CA GLY A 444 10.35 -20.91 -13.68
C GLY A 444 9.99 -21.05 -15.16
N ASP A 445 9.81 -22.30 -15.63
CA ASP A 445 9.26 -22.57 -16.97
C ASP A 445 7.99 -21.72 -17.14
N LEU A 446 7.99 -20.79 -18.10
CA LEU A 446 6.83 -19.93 -18.36
C LEU A 446 5.72 -20.82 -18.92
N GLY A 447 4.79 -21.20 -18.05
CA GLY A 447 3.58 -21.95 -18.39
C GLY A 447 2.35 -21.04 -18.35
N ALA A 448 1.35 -21.32 -19.19
CA ALA A 448 0.08 -20.63 -19.15
C ALA A 448 -1.08 -21.56 -19.51
N THR A 449 -2.27 -21.27 -18.99
CA THR A 449 -3.51 -21.87 -19.44
C THR A 449 -4.30 -20.85 -20.26
N CYS A 450 -5.04 -21.30 -21.27
CA CYS A 450 -5.87 -20.42 -22.08
C CYS A 450 -7.09 -21.16 -22.62
N LEU A 451 -8.24 -20.50 -22.62
CA LEU A 451 -9.43 -20.87 -23.35
C LEU A 451 -9.73 -19.78 -24.38
N TYR A 452 -9.86 -20.19 -25.64
CA TYR A 452 -10.24 -19.30 -26.74
C TYR A 452 -11.51 -19.83 -27.40
N ALA A 453 -12.54 -18.98 -27.45
CA ALA A 453 -13.84 -19.33 -27.98
C ALA A 453 -14.33 -18.28 -28.97
N VAL A 454 -15.05 -18.70 -30.01
CA VAL A 454 -15.64 -17.84 -31.03
C VAL A 454 -17.13 -18.14 -31.12
N TYR A 455 -17.95 -17.10 -30.95
CA TYR A 455 -19.39 -17.17 -31.16
C TYR A 455 -19.78 -16.46 -32.46
N ASP A 456 -20.55 -17.16 -33.30
CA ASP A 456 -21.17 -16.62 -34.50
C ASP A 456 -22.68 -16.41 -34.26
N PRO A 457 -23.17 -15.16 -34.17
CA PRO A 457 -24.57 -14.88 -33.88
C PRO A 457 -25.50 -15.15 -35.07
N VAL A 458 -24.96 -15.29 -36.29
CA VAL A 458 -25.75 -15.61 -37.50
C VAL A 458 -26.04 -17.10 -37.56
N SER A 459 -24.99 -17.92 -37.40
CA SER A 459 -25.15 -19.39 -37.40
C SER A 459 -25.47 -19.98 -36.03
N ARG A 460 -25.42 -19.17 -34.97
CA ARG A 460 -25.55 -19.57 -33.56
C ARG A 460 -24.53 -20.62 -33.11
N ARG A 461 -23.41 -20.72 -33.84
CA ARG A 461 -22.34 -21.67 -33.55
C ARG A 461 -21.34 -21.07 -32.57
N PHE A 462 -20.97 -21.87 -31.60
CA PHE A 462 -19.93 -21.60 -30.61
C PHE A 462 -18.81 -22.60 -30.78
N THR A 463 -17.64 -22.14 -31.21
CA THR A 463 -16.46 -22.98 -31.46
C THR A 463 -15.36 -22.58 -30.49
N LEU A 464 -14.77 -23.54 -29.79
CA LEU A 464 -13.77 -23.25 -28.77
C LEU A 464 -12.73 -24.35 -28.61
N ALA A 465 -11.56 -23.96 -28.15
CA ALA A 465 -10.47 -24.85 -27.79
C ALA A 465 -9.87 -24.39 -26.45
N ARG A 466 -9.23 -25.32 -25.72
CA ARG A 466 -8.60 -25.04 -24.43
C ARG A 466 -7.19 -25.64 -24.34
N ALA A 467 -6.28 -24.91 -23.73
CA ALA A 467 -4.93 -25.31 -23.38
C ALA A 467 -4.80 -25.30 -21.85
N GLY A 468 -4.91 -26.46 -21.20
CA GLY A 468 -4.87 -26.61 -19.73
C GLY A 468 -6.01 -25.98 -18.94
N HIS A 469 -6.76 -25.05 -19.54
CA HIS A 469 -7.73 -24.18 -18.85
C HIS A 469 -9.06 -24.86 -18.58
N LEU A 470 -9.81 -24.44 -17.56
CA LEU A 470 -11.09 -25.03 -17.19
C LEU A 470 -12.18 -24.85 -18.28
N PRO A 471 -13.08 -25.84 -18.46
CA PRO A 471 -14.20 -25.72 -19.39
C PRO A 471 -15.24 -24.68 -18.92
N PRO A 472 -15.89 -23.96 -19.84
CA PRO A 472 -16.86 -22.93 -19.51
C PRO A 472 -18.19 -23.55 -19.07
N ALA A 473 -18.92 -22.80 -18.25
CA ALA A 473 -20.30 -23.14 -17.91
C ALA A 473 -21.27 -22.51 -18.92
N LEU A 474 -22.30 -23.26 -19.31
CA LEU A 474 -23.40 -22.83 -20.16
C LEU A 474 -24.69 -22.90 -19.35
N VAL A 475 -25.47 -21.82 -19.36
CA VAL A 475 -26.86 -21.82 -18.91
C VAL A 475 -27.75 -21.55 -20.11
N THR A 476 -28.54 -22.53 -20.48
CA THR A 476 -29.50 -22.40 -21.57
C THR A 476 -30.73 -21.60 -21.14
N PRO A 477 -31.52 -21.04 -22.08
CA PRO A 477 -32.68 -20.20 -21.74
C PRO A 477 -33.79 -20.89 -20.94
N ASP A 478 -33.83 -22.22 -20.95
CA ASP A 478 -34.73 -23.04 -20.12
C ASP A 478 -34.26 -23.15 -18.65
N GLY A 479 -33.11 -22.57 -18.31
CA GLY A 479 -32.54 -22.57 -16.96
C GLY A 479 -31.65 -23.78 -16.66
N THR A 480 -31.36 -24.62 -17.65
CA THR A 480 -30.43 -25.75 -17.48
C THR A 480 -28.99 -25.22 -17.49
N ALA A 481 -28.26 -25.44 -16.39
CA ALA A 481 -26.83 -25.10 -16.32
C ALA A 481 -25.98 -26.36 -16.48
N GLU A 482 -25.01 -26.35 -17.39
CA GLU A 482 -24.04 -27.41 -17.65
C GLU A 482 -22.60 -26.90 -17.81
N ILE A 483 -21.62 -27.78 -17.56
CA ILE A 483 -20.21 -27.50 -17.90
C ILE A 483 -19.97 -28.16 -19.26
N LEU A 484 -19.45 -27.41 -20.23
CA LEU A 484 -19.25 -27.93 -21.58
C LEU A 484 -18.15 -29.00 -21.58
N ASP A 485 -18.44 -30.14 -22.22
CA ASP A 485 -17.47 -31.22 -22.39
C ASP A 485 -16.54 -30.91 -23.57
N LEU A 486 -15.27 -30.65 -23.28
CA LEU A 486 -14.26 -30.20 -24.24
C LEU A 486 -13.06 -31.15 -24.24
N PRO A 487 -12.48 -31.45 -25.42
CA PRO A 487 -11.21 -32.17 -25.49
C PRO A 487 -10.16 -31.52 -24.59
N PRO A 488 -9.43 -32.30 -23.76
CA PRO A 488 -8.34 -31.76 -22.96
C PRO A 488 -7.15 -31.42 -23.87
N GLY A 489 -6.57 -30.23 -23.66
CA GLY A 489 -5.29 -29.84 -24.22
C GLY A 489 -4.25 -29.59 -23.12
N PRO A 490 -2.95 -29.79 -23.37
CA PRO A 490 -1.91 -29.46 -22.39
C PRO A 490 -1.88 -27.95 -22.09
N PRO A 491 -1.38 -27.51 -20.93
CA PRO A 491 -0.97 -26.12 -20.74
C PRO A 491 -0.01 -25.64 -21.83
N LEU A 492 -0.08 -24.35 -22.16
CA LEU A 492 0.84 -23.68 -23.07
C LEU A 492 2.26 -23.71 -22.49
N GLY A 493 3.25 -23.88 -23.36
CA GLY A 493 4.67 -23.96 -23.01
C GLY A 493 5.19 -25.37 -22.78
N LEU A 494 4.33 -26.40 -22.81
CA LEU A 494 4.76 -27.80 -22.68
C LEU A 494 5.05 -28.47 -24.04
N GLY A 495 4.42 -27.99 -25.11
CA GLY A 495 4.53 -28.55 -26.46
C GLY A 495 4.00 -29.99 -26.61
N GLY A 496 4.12 -30.51 -27.85
CA GLY A 496 4.05 -31.94 -28.15
C GLY A 496 2.70 -32.52 -28.58
N VAL A 497 1.55 -31.88 -28.32
CA VAL A 497 0.22 -32.38 -28.72
C VAL A 497 -0.60 -31.23 -29.34
N PRO A 498 -1.30 -31.44 -30.48
CA PRO A 498 -2.16 -30.42 -31.05
C PRO A 498 -3.39 -30.15 -30.18
N PHE A 499 -3.88 -28.92 -30.20
CA PHE A 499 -5.15 -28.55 -29.58
C PHE A 499 -6.32 -28.95 -30.48
N GLU A 500 -7.45 -29.33 -29.88
CA GLU A 500 -8.65 -29.70 -30.60
C GLU A 500 -9.80 -28.74 -30.29
N ALA A 501 -10.47 -28.26 -31.34
CA ALA A 501 -11.65 -27.42 -31.22
C ALA A 501 -12.93 -28.25 -31.17
N ALA A 502 -13.85 -27.88 -30.28
CA ALA A 502 -15.21 -28.39 -30.20
C ALA A 502 -16.21 -27.35 -30.72
N GLU A 503 -17.36 -27.82 -31.21
CA GLU A 503 -18.42 -26.97 -31.77
C GLU A 503 -19.77 -27.28 -31.10
N PHE A 504 -20.47 -26.23 -30.68
CA PHE A 504 -21.79 -26.29 -30.06
C PHE A 504 -22.74 -25.34 -30.78
N GLU A 505 -24.02 -25.69 -30.83
CA GLU A 505 -25.08 -24.78 -31.27
C GLU A 505 -25.78 -24.21 -30.04
N LEU A 506 -25.76 -22.89 -29.88
CA LEU A 506 -26.30 -22.23 -28.70
C LEU A 506 -27.63 -21.55 -29.03
N PRO A 507 -28.70 -21.84 -28.27
CA PRO A 507 -29.91 -21.03 -28.32
C PRO A 507 -29.62 -19.56 -28.04
N GLU A 508 -30.43 -18.68 -28.60
CA GLU A 508 -30.40 -17.26 -28.27
C GLU A 508 -30.76 -17.05 -26.80
N GLY A 509 -30.07 -16.12 -26.12
CA GLY A 509 -30.26 -15.83 -24.70
C GLY A 509 -29.49 -16.76 -23.75
N SER A 510 -28.74 -17.73 -24.29
CA SER A 510 -27.83 -18.58 -23.52
C SER A 510 -26.79 -17.74 -22.77
N LEU A 511 -26.49 -18.10 -21.53
CA LEU A 511 -25.47 -17.44 -20.72
C LEU A 511 -24.22 -18.34 -20.65
N LEU A 512 -23.10 -17.82 -21.13
CA LEU A 512 -21.78 -18.44 -21.01
C LEU A 512 -21.04 -17.82 -19.82
N ALA A 513 -20.38 -18.65 -19.02
CA ALA A 513 -19.46 -18.23 -17.97
C ALA A 513 -18.08 -18.85 -18.20
N LEU A 514 -17.10 -17.99 -18.48
CA LEU A 514 -15.68 -18.32 -18.55
C LEU A 514 -15.02 -17.79 -17.28
N TYR A 515 -14.15 -18.57 -16.66
CA TYR A 515 -13.59 -18.26 -15.36
C TYR A 515 -12.25 -18.94 -15.17
N THR A 516 -11.40 -18.33 -14.33
CA THR A 516 -10.13 -18.91 -13.90
C THR A 516 -10.34 -19.83 -12.69
N ASP A 517 -9.34 -20.66 -12.39
CA ASP A 517 -9.38 -21.64 -11.30
C ASP A 517 -9.54 -20.97 -9.93
N GLY A 518 -8.99 -19.78 -9.71
CA GLY A 518 -9.18 -19.00 -8.48
C GLY A 518 -10.65 -18.72 -8.11
N LEU A 519 -11.60 -18.84 -9.06
CA LEU A 519 -13.04 -18.76 -8.76
C LEU A 519 -13.60 -20.01 -8.07
N VAL A 520 -13.10 -21.20 -8.46
CA VAL A 520 -13.69 -22.50 -8.12
C VAL A 520 -12.79 -23.34 -7.21
N GLU A 521 -11.49 -23.07 -7.21
CA GLU A 521 -10.50 -23.71 -6.36
C GLU A 521 -10.26 -22.87 -5.10
N SER A 522 -10.23 -23.52 -3.94
CA SER A 522 -9.94 -22.88 -2.67
C SER A 522 -9.22 -23.86 -1.75
N ARG A 523 -8.52 -23.39 -0.73
CA ARG A 523 -7.88 -24.28 0.27
C ARG A 523 -8.86 -25.24 0.96
N ASP A 524 -10.13 -24.84 1.05
CA ASP A 524 -11.16 -25.54 1.83
C ASP A 524 -12.00 -26.51 0.99
N HIS A 525 -12.01 -26.40 -0.34
CA HIS A 525 -12.87 -27.19 -1.22
C HIS A 525 -12.20 -27.50 -2.56
N ASP A 526 -12.48 -28.68 -3.11
CA ASP A 526 -12.01 -29.09 -4.42
C ASP A 526 -12.73 -28.39 -5.58
N VAL A 527 -12.15 -28.49 -6.77
CA VAL A 527 -12.66 -27.88 -8.02
C VAL A 527 -14.08 -28.37 -8.33
N ASP A 528 -14.38 -29.65 -8.11
CA ASP A 528 -15.70 -30.22 -8.42
C ASP A 528 -16.81 -29.60 -7.55
N ALA A 529 -16.55 -29.41 -6.25
CA ALA A 529 -17.47 -28.70 -5.36
C ALA A 529 -17.63 -27.23 -5.77
N GLY A 530 -16.54 -26.57 -6.18
CA GLY A 530 -16.55 -25.22 -6.72
C GLY A 530 -17.42 -25.08 -7.97
N LEU A 531 -17.26 -25.99 -8.93
CA LEU A 531 -18.06 -26.05 -10.17
C LEU A 531 -19.55 -26.28 -9.88
N ALA A 532 -19.89 -27.14 -8.91
CA ALA A 532 -21.27 -27.35 -8.49
C ALA A 532 -21.90 -26.08 -7.91
N ARG A 533 -21.15 -25.33 -7.09
CA ARG A 533 -21.59 -24.03 -6.53
C ARG A 533 -21.73 -22.97 -7.63
N LEU A 534 -20.80 -22.92 -8.57
CA LEU A 534 -20.86 -22.01 -9.72
C LEU A 534 -22.16 -22.22 -10.51
N ARG A 535 -22.49 -23.47 -10.85
CA ARG A 535 -23.74 -23.80 -11.56
C ARG A 535 -24.97 -23.33 -10.78
N GLN A 536 -24.99 -23.53 -9.46
CA GLN A 536 -26.11 -23.08 -8.62
C GLN A 536 -26.24 -21.55 -8.58
N ALA A 537 -25.12 -20.82 -8.55
CA ALA A 537 -25.12 -19.37 -8.56
C ALA A 537 -25.60 -18.80 -9.90
N LEU A 538 -25.19 -19.39 -11.02
CA LEU A 538 -25.53 -18.93 -12.38
C LEU A 538 -27.02 -19.14 -12.75
N VAL A 539 -27.69 -20.14 -12.18
CA VAL A 539 -29.13 -20.42 -12.45
C VAL A 539 -30.05 -19.43 -11.75
N ARG A 540 -29.57 -18.67 -10.76
CA ARG A 540 -30.43 -17.74 -10.03
C ARG A 540 -30.88 -16.59 -10.95
N PRO A 541 -32.20 -16.30 -11.02
CA PRO A 541 -32.68 -15.17 -11.80
C PRO A 541 -32.13 -13.85 -11.24
N ALA A 542 -31.60 -13.01 -12.14
CA ALA A 542 -31.18 -11.66 -11.83
C ALA A 542 -31.58 -10.72 -12.98
N PRO A 543 -31.80 -9.42 -12.70
CA PRO A 543 -32.24 -8.45 -13.69
C PRO A 543 -31.14 -7.99 -14.66
N SER A 544 -29.86 -8.19 -14.33
CA SER A 544 -28.70 -7.75 -15.13
C SER A 544 -27.56 -8.76 -15.09
N LEU A 545 -26.64 -8.71 -16.07
CA LEU A 545 -25.45 -9.58 -16.06
C LEU A 545 -24.48 -9.19 -14.95
N GLU A 546 -24.43 -7.91 -14.61
CA GLU A 546 -23.62 -7.34 -13.54
C GLU A 546 -24.02 -7.92 -12.18
N GLU A 547 -25.33 -8.04 -11.91
CA GLU A 547 -25.83 -8.64 -10.68
C GLU A 547 -25.59 -10.15 -10.62
N ILE A 548 -25.60 -10.86 -11.77
CA ILE A 548 -25.19 -12.27 -11.81
C ILE A 548 -23.70 -12.38 -11.46
N CYS A 549 -22.84 -11.54 -12.03
CA CYS A 549 -21.42 -11.47 -11.71
C CYS A 549 -21.21 -11.25 -10.20
N ASP A 550 -21.83 -10.22 -9.62
CA ASP A 550 -21.69 -9.91 -8.20
C ASP A 550 -22.19 -11.07 -7.33
N HIS A 551 -23.32 -11.68 -7.69
CA HIS A 551 -23.85 -12.83 -6.97
C HIS A 551 -22.92 -14.05 -7.00
N VAL A 552 -22.32 -14.35 -8.16
CA VAL A 552 -21.34 -15.43 -8.30
C VAL A 552 -20.13 -15.17 -7.41
N ILE A 553 -19.56 -13.97 -7.46
CA ILE A 553 -18.41 -13.57 -6.65
C ILE A 553 -18.72 -13.69 -5.15
N GLU A 554 -19.83 -13.11 -4.68
CA GLU A 554 -20.24 -13.17 -3.27
C GLU A 554 -20.55 -14.60 -2.80
N SER A 555 -21.04 -15.45 -3.69
CA SER A 555 -21.43 -16.82 -3.35
C SER A 555 -20.26 -17.79 -3.30
N LEU A 556 -19.22 -17.56 -4.10
CA LEU A 556 -18.09 -18.49 -4.24
C LEU A 556 -16.88 -18.05 -3.43
N LEU A 557 -16.58 -16.74 -3.39
CA LEU A 557 -15.33 -16.24 -2.84
C LEU A 557 -15.48 -15.77 -1.38
N PRO A 558 -14.45 -15.99 -0.54
CA PRO A 558 -14.32 -15.27 0.73
C PRO A 558 -14.06 -13.77 0.49
N THR A 559 -14.10 -12.96 1.55
CA THR A 559 -13.82 -11.50 1.47
C THR A 559 -12.44 -11.17 0.86
N ARG A 560 -11.49 -12.12 0.87
CA ARG A 560 -10.19 -12.01 0.20
C ARG A 560 -9.84 -13.33 -0.48
N PRO A 561 -9.72 -13.36 -1.82
CA PRO A 561 -9.38 -14.59 -2.53
C PRO A 561 -7.89 -14.95 -2.33
N ASP A 562 -7.62 -16.25 -2.32
CA ASP A 562 -6.27 -16.80 -2.20
C ASP A 562 -5.46 -16.64 -3.50
N ASP A 563 -6.15 -16.64 -4.64
CA ASP A 563 -5.60 -16.47 -5.98
C ASP A 563 -6.29 -15.34 -6.74
N ASP A 564 -5.76 -14.96 -7.89
CA ASP A 564 -6.43 -14.05 -8.79
C ASP A 564 -7.70 -14.70 -9.37
N VAL A 565 -8.70 -13.87 -9.67
CA VAL A 565 -9.98 -14.32 -10.20
C VAL A 565 -10.37 -13.47 -11.37
N ALA A 566 -10.53 -14.09 -12.54
CA ALA A 566 -11.24 -13.52 -13.67
C ALA A 566 -12.55 -14.29 -13.91
N LEU A 567 -13.65 -13.55 -14.02
CA LEU A 567 -14.96 -14.06 -14.42
C LEU A 567 -15.47 -13.25 -15.60
N LEU A 568 -15.82 -13.92 -16.69
CA LEU A 568 -16.41 -13.35 -17.90
C LEU A 568 -17.76 -14.03 -18.18
N LEU A 569 -18.83 -13.25 -18.05
CA LEU A 569 -20.19 -13.65 -18.41
C LEU A 569 -20.57 -13.08 -19.77
N ALA A 570 -21.09 -13.93 -20.66
CA ALA A 570 -21.54 -13.55 -21.99
C ALA A 570 -22.94 -14.11 -22.29
N ARG A 571 -23.93 -13.25 -22.52
CA ARG A 571 -25.27 -13.65 -22.95
C ARG A 571 -25.39 -13.57 -24.47
N THR A 572 -25.73 -14.68 -25.12
CA THR A 572 -25.82 -14.76 -26.57
C THR A 572 -27.02 -14.01 -27.14
N HIS A 573 -26.79 -13.33 -28.26
CA HIS A 573 -27.80 -12.75 -29.12
C HIS A 573 -27.69 -13.39 -30.50
N ALA A 574 -28.83 -13.59 -31.18
CA ALA A 574 -28.83 -14.07 -32.55
C ALA A 574 -29.22 -12.94 -33.50
N LEU A 575 -28.56 -12.87 -34.66
CA LEU A 575 -28.96 -11.95 -35.71
C LEU A 575 -30.05 -12.61 -36.55
N GLY A 576 -31.23 -11.99 -36.56
CA GLY A 576 -32.43 -12.49 -37.23
C GLY A 576 -32.48 -12.18 -38.73
N ALA A 577 -33.57 -12.61 -39.38
CA ALA A 577 -33.81 -12.33 -40.80
C ALA A 577 -34.04 -10.84 -41.11
N ASP A 578 -34.36 -10.05 -40.10
CA ASP A 578 -34.44 -8.60 -40.13
C ASP A 578 -33.05 -7.93 -40.19
N GLN A 579 -31.98 -8.66 -39.88
CA GLN A 579 -30.60 -8.17 -39.92
C GLN A 579 -29.69 -8.96 -40.87
N VAL A 580 -30.10 -10.15 -41.30
CA VAL A 580 -29.27 -11.00 -42.16
C VAL A 580 -30.05 -11.43 -43.40
N ALA A 581 -29.45 -11.21 -44.56
CA ALA A 581 -29.95 -11.69 -45.83
C ALA A 581 -28.89 -12.57 -46.50
N THR A 582 -29.29 -13.75 -47.00
CA THR A 582 -28.37 -14.72 -47.61
C THR A 582 -28.95 -15.23 -48.92
N TRP A 583 -28.12 -15.28 -49.97
CA TRP A 583 -28.47 -15.80 -51.29
C TRP A 583 -27.42 -16.80 -51.77
N ASP A 584 -27.86 -17.99 -52.17
CA ASP A 584 -27.01 -18.93 -52.89
C ASP A 584 -26.96 -18.56 -54.37
N LEU A 585 -25.77 -18.42 -54.92
CA LEU A 585 -25.53 -17.92 -56.27
C LEU A 585 -25.04 -19.04 -57.19
N ALA A 586 -25.63 -19.13 -58.38
CA ALA A 586 -25.11 -19.97 -59.44
C ALA A 586 -23.79 -19.39 -59.99
N ALA A 587 -22.84 -20.26 -60.33
CA ALA A 587 -21.52 -19.86 -60.85
C ALA A 587 -21.56 -19.47 -62.34
N GLU A 588 -22.41 -18.50 -62.67
CA GLU A 588 -22.60 -17.98 -64.02
C GLU A 588 -22.62 -16.44 -64.01
N PRO A 589 -22.03 -15.75 -65.00
CA PRO A 589 -21.91 -14.28 -65.00
C PRO A 589 -23.24 -13.52 -64.83
N ALA A 590 -24.36 -14.10 -65.29
CA ALA A 590 -25.69 -13.50 -65.13
C ALA A 590 -26.13 -13.36 -63.66
N ALA A 591 -25.53 -14.12 -62.74
CA ALA A 591 -25.82 -14.05 -61.31
C ALA A 591 -25.38 -12.72 -60.68
N VAL A 592 -24.37 -12.02 -61.23
CA VAL A 592 -23.88 -10.74 -60.69
C VAL A 592 -24.96 -9.66 -60.76
N ALA A 593 -25.68 -9.57 -61.89
CA ALA A 593 -26.75 -8.58 -62.05
C ALA A 593 -27.91 -8.85 -61.08
N ARG A 594 -28.27 -10.11 -60.88
CA ARG A 594 -29.30 -10.51 -59.89
C ARG A 594 -28.87 -10.17 -58.47
N ALA A 595 -27.63 -10.50 -58.10
CA ALA A 595 -27.07 -10.18 -56.79
C ALA A 595 -27.16 -8.69 -56.47
N ARG A 596 -26.82 -7.79 -57.42
CA ARG A 596 -26.99 -6.34 -57.22
C ARG A 596 -28.45 -5.94 -57.00
N SER A 597 -29.37 -6.44 -57.83
CA SER A 597 -30.80 -6.12 -57.68
C SER A 597 -31.40 -6.64 -56.37
N ASP A 598 -30.94 -7.79 -55.88
CA ASP A 598 -31.39 -8.35 -54.61
C ASP A 598 -30.80 -7.58 -53.41
N VAL A 599 -29.53 -7.16 -53.48
CA VAL A 599 -28.90 -6.28 -52.50
C VAL A 599 -29.58 -4.91 -52.43
N SER A 600 -29.82 -4.26 -53.57
CA SER A 600 -30.49 -2.95 -53.64
C SER A 600 -31.88 -2.97 -52.98
N ARG A 601 -32.64 -4.04 -53.24
CA ARG A 601 -33.94 -4.27 -52.60
C ARG A 601 -33.80 -4.46 -51.10
N GLN A 602 -32.88 -5.31 -50.66
CA GLN A 602 -32.65 -5.56 -49.23
C GLN A 602 -32.22 -4.30 -48.48
N LEU A 603 -31.40 -3.45 -49.09
CA LEU A 603 -31.00 -2.18 -48.50
C LEU A 603 -32.17 -1.21 -48.39
N SER A 604 -33.08 -1.20 -49.36
CA SER A 604 -34.33 -0.43 -49.25
C SER A 604 -35.23 -0.97 -48.13
N ASP A 605 -35.33 -2.29 -48.00
CA ASP A 605 -36.11 -2.94 -46.93
C ASP A 605 -35.52 -2.64 -45.53
N TRP A 606 -34.19 -2.44 -45.43
CA TRP A 606 -33.49 -2.05 -44.21
C TRP A 606 -33.38 -0.53 -44.00
N GLY A 607 -33.83 0.30 -44.95
CA GLY A 607 -33.70 1.77 -44.89
C GLY A 607 -32.26 2.27 -44.99
N LEU A 608 -31.41 1.56 -45.73
CA LEU A 608 -30.00 1.85 -45.97
C LEU A 608 -29.73 2.29 -47.42
N GLU A 609 -30.65 3.05 -48.02
CA GLU A 609 -30.56 3.45 -49.43
C GLU A 609 -29.31 4.28 -49.74
N GLU A 610 -28.79 5.02 -48.76
CA GLU A 610 -27.58 5.83 -48.89
C GLU A 610 -26.33 4.98 -49.20
N LEU A 611 -26.28 3.75 -48.68
CA LEU A 611 -25.20 2.79 -48.96
C LEU A 611 -25.36 2.05 -50.28
N GLY A 612 -26.50 2.20 -50.96
CA GLY A 612 -26.90 1.39 -52.12
C GLY A 612 -25.84 1.35 -53.22
N PHE A 613 -25.34 2.52 -53.65
CA PHE A 613 -24.34 2.60 -54.73
C PHE A 613 -23.03 1.89 -54.35
N THR A 614 -22.52 2.15 -53.15
CA THR A 614 -21.25 1.57 -52.66
C THR A 614 -21.38 0.06 -52.47
N ALA A 615 -22.46 -0.39 -51.84
CA ALA A 615 -22.74 -1.81 -51.61
C ALA A 615 -22.92 -2.59 -52.91
N GLU A 616 -23.66 -2.04 -53.89
CA GLU A 616 -23.80 -2.66 -55.20
C GLU A 616 -22.46 -2.85 -55.91
N LEU A 617 -21.57 -1.85 -55.84
CA LEU A 617 -20.24 -1.92 -56.45
C LEU A 617 -19.35 -2.95 -55.75
N VAL A 618 -19.31 -2.94 -54.42
CA VAL A 618 -18.55 -3.92 -53.63
C VAL A 618 -19.05 -5.34 -53.89
N VAL A 619 -20.36 -5.58 -53.81
CA VAL A 619 -20.96 -6.89 -54.07
C VAL A 619 -20.69 -7.34 -55.50
N SER A 620 -20.78 -6.43 -56.48
CA SER A 620 -20.46 -6.73 -57.88
C SER A 620 -19.03 -7.28 -58.02
N GLU A 621 -18.05 -6.63 -57.41
CA GLU A 621 -16.65 -7.06 -57.47
C GLU A 621 -16.40 -8.37 -56.69
N LEU A 622 -16.96 -8.51 -55.49
CA LEU A 622 -16.80 -9.71 -54.67
C LEU A 622 -17.43 -10.95 -55.33
N VAL A 623 -18.67 -10.83 -55.81
CA VAL A 623 -19.38 -11.92 -56.49
C VAL A 623 -18.71 -12.26 -57.82
N THR A 624 -18.27 -11.25 -58.60
CA THR A 624 -17.53 -11.51 -59.85
C THR A 624 -16.24 -12.27 -59.58
N ASN A 625 -15.50 -11.91 -58.53
CA ASN A 625 -14.30 -12.64 -58.14
C ASN A 625 -14.61 -14.09 -57.72
N ALA A 626 -15.66 -14.31 -56.94
CA ALA A 626 -16.07 -15.66 -56.53
C ALA A 626 -16.47 -16.52 -57.74
N ILE A 627 -17.20 -15.97 -58.71
CA ILE A 627 -17.60 -16.69 -59.94
C ILE A 627 -16.38 -17.00 -60.82
N ARG A 628 -15.44 -16.06 -60.95
CA ARG A 628 -14.31 -16.20 -61.89
C ARG A 628 -13.15 -17.02 -61.33
N TYR A 629 -12.90 -16.92 -60.03
CA TYR A 629 -11.71 -17.46 -59.38
C TYR A 629 -12.00 -18.40 -58.19
N GLY A 630 -13.25 -18.45 -57.72
CA GLY A 630 -13.70 -19.31 -56.64
C GLY A 630 -14.19 -20.68 -57.12
N ARG A 631 -14.85 -21.43 -56.23
CA ARG A 631 -15.54 -22.68 -56.55
C ARG A 631 -16.94 -22.71 -55.94
N PRO A 632 -17.94 -23.35 -56.58
CA PRO A 632 -19.22 -23.60 -55.93
C PRO A 632 -19.09 -24.44 -54.65
N PRO A 633 -20.00 -24.30 -53.67
CA PRO A 633 -21.13 -23.35 -53.66
C PRO A 633 -20.66 -21.90 -53.44
N ILE A 634 -21.31 -20.94 -54.12
CA ILE A 634 -21.07 -19.50 -53.93
C ILE A 634 -22.26 -18.93 -53.15
N ARG A 635 -21.99 -18.17 -52.10
CA ARG A 635 -23.02 -17.56 -51.26
C ARG A 635 -22.71 -16.10 -51.01
N LEU A 636 -23.68 -15.24 -51.25
CA LEU A 636 -23.66 -13.84 -50.84
C LEU A 636 -24.45 -13.70 -49.54
N ARG A 637 -23.91 -12.96 -48.58
CA ARG A 637 -24.58 -12.61 -47.35
C ARG A 637 -24.40 -11.13 -47.06
N LEU A 638 -25.49 -10.48 -46.66
CA LEU A 638 -25.46 -9.17 -46.03
C LEU A 638 -25.79 -9.32 -44.55
N ILE A 639 -25.08 -8.59 -43.71
CA ILE A 639 -25.34 -8.49 -42.27
C ILE A 639 -25.46 -7.01 -41.93
N HIS A 640 -26.63 -6.62 -41.42
CA HIS A 640 -26.92 -5.30 -40.89
C HIS A 640 -26.75 -5.33 -39.36
N ASP A 641 -25.55 -4.94 -38.93
CA ASP A 641 -25.27 -4.69 -37.52
C ASP A 641 -25.11 -3.17 -37.31
N ARG A 642 -23.96 -2.70 -36.82
CA ARG A 642 -23.65 -1.27 -36.76
C ARG A 642 -23.19 -0.69 -38.08
N THR A 643 -22.59 -1.56 -38.88
CA THR A 643 -22.13 -1.34 -40.22
C THR A 643 -22.79 -2.40 -41.09
N LEU A 644 -22.82 -2.14 -42.40
CA LEU A 644 -23.28 -3.12 -43.36
C LEU A 644 -22.09 -3.99 -43.77
N LEU A 645 -22.11 -5.26 -43.39
CA LEU A 645 -21.12 -6.23 -43.84
C LEU A 645 -21.63 -6.95 -45.08
N CYS A 646 -20.81 -6.96 -46.13
CA CYS A 646 -21.01 -7.76 -47.33
C CYS A 646 -20.03 -8.94 -47.33
N GLU A 647 -20.52 -10.17 -47.26
CA GLU A 647 -19.72 -11.39 -47.28
C GLU A 647 -20.01 -12.21 -48.54
N VAL A 648 -18.97 -12.67 -49.24
CA VAL A 648 -19.09 -13.64 -50.33
C VAL A 648 -18.23 -14.86 -50.01
N SER A 649 -18.89 -16.00 -49.79
CA SER A 649 -18.25 -17.29 -49.54
C SER A 649 -18.17 -18.13 -50.80
N ASP A 650 -17.06 -18.84 -50.98
CA ASP A 650 -16.88 -19.84 -52.04
C ASP A 650 -16.08 -21.06 -51.55
N GLY A 651 -16.16 -22.18 -52.27
CA GLY A 651 -15.51 -23.45 -51.93
C GLY A 651 -14.00 -23.53 -52.20
N SER A 652 -13.36 -22.45 -52.64
CA SER A 652 -11.91 -22.39 -52.85
C SER A 652 -11.16 -22.02 -51.56
N SER A 653 -9.96 -22.57 -51.37
CA SER A 653 -9.05 -22.20 -50.29
C SER A 653 -8.04 -21.12 -50.68
N THR A 654 -8.03 -20.65 -51.94
CA THR A 654 -7.03 -19.69 -52.43
C THR A 654 -7.34 -18.25 -52.05
N THR A 655 -6.43 -17.56 -51.39
CA THR A 655 -6.61 -16.15 -51.01
C THR A 655 -6.57 -15.23 -52.25
N PRO A 656 -7.50 -14.27 -52.39
CA PRO A 656 -7.41 -13.26 -53.43
C PRO A 656 -6.24 -12.31 -53.18
N HIS A 657 -5.43 -12.02 -54.20
CA HIS A 657 -4.34 -11.05 -54.09
C HIS A 657 -4.75 -9.71 -54.74
N LEU A 658 -4.56 -8.61 -54.02
CA LEU A 658 -4.60 -7.26 -54.56
C LEU A 658 -3.55 -7.12 -55.68
N ARG A 659 -3.99 -6.80 -56.90
CA ARG A 659 -3.10 -6.53 -58.03
C ARG A 659 -3.08 -5.02 -58.31
N ARG A 660 -1.89 -4.44 -58.47
CA ARG A 660 -1.76 -3.09 -59.07
C ARG A 660 -1.91 -3.22 -60.58
N ALA A 661 -3.15 -3.13 -61.07
CA ALA A 661 -3.45 -3.15 -62.50
C ALA A 661 -2.77 -1.94 -63.20
N ARG A 662 -2.14 -2.17 -64.36
CA ARG A 662 -1.59 -1.09 -65.19
C ARG A 662 -2.73 -0.35 -65.90
N VAL A 663 -2.44 0.84 -66.43
CA VAL A 663 -3.44 1.75 -67.04
C VAL A 663 -4.30 1.08 -68.13
N PHE A 664 -3.76 0.06 -68.82
CA PHE A 664 -4.41 -0.68 -69.90
C PHE A 664 -4.90 -2.09 -69.54
N ASP A 665 -4.80 -2.53 -68.29
CA ASP A 665 -5.31 -3.86 -67.89
C ASP A 665 -6.83 -3.80 -67.69
N GLU A 666 -7.56 -4.63 -68.44
CA GLU A 666 -9.03 -4.80 -68.35
C GLU A 666 -9.48 -5.59 -67.10
N GLY A 667 -8.55 -6.07 -66.27
CA GLY A 667 -8.84 -6.86 -65.07
C GLY A 667 -7.90 -6.56 -63.90
N GLY A 668 -8.30 -6.95 -62.69
CA GLY A 668 -7.48 -6.85 -61.48
C GLY A 668 -7.68 -5.59 -60.64
N ARG A 669 -8.67 -4.74 -60.96
CA ARG A 669 -9.01 -3.53 -60.17
C ARG A 669 -10.07 -3.76 -59.09
N GLY A 670 -10.81 -4.87 -59.15
CA GLY A 670 -11.98 -5.11 -58.30
C GLY A 670 -11.70 -5.04 -56.79
N LEU A 671 -10.69 -5.76 -56.31
CA LEU A 671 -10.31 -5.70 -54.88
C LEU A 671 -9.72 -4.36 -54.47
N LEU A 672 -9.14 -3.60 -55.41
CA LEU A 672 -8.63 -2.25 -55.14
C LEU A 672 -9.81 -1.28 -54.93
N LEU A 673 -10.90 -1.45 -55.69
CA LEU A 673 -12.13 -0.69 -55.48
C LEU A 673 -12.76 -1.05 -54.12
N VAL A 674 -12.87 -2.33 -53.80
CA VAL A 674 -13.36 -2.77 -52.47
C VAL A 674 -12.51 -2.15 -51.34
N ALA A 675 -11.18 -2.18 -51.48
CA ALA A 675 -10.27 -1.60 -50.50
C ALA A 675 -10.35 -0.06 -50.37
N GLN A 676 -10.86 0.65 -51.38
CA GLN A 676 -11.07 2.10 -51.33
C GLN A 676 -12.46 2.50 -50.80
N LEU A 677 -13.43 1.59 -50.92
CA LEU A 677 -14.83 1.85 -50.57
C LEU A 677 -15.23 1.32 -49.19
N ALA A 678 -14.56 0.26 -48.73
CA ALA A 678 -14.82 -0.35 -47.44
C ALA A 678 -13.94 0.27 -46.34
N GLU A 679 -14.48 0.38 -45.13
CA GLU A 679 -13.67 0.75 -43.95
C GLU A 679 -12.66 -0.35 -43.63
N HIS A 680 -13.15 -1.58 -43.60
CA HIS A 680 -12.35 -2.79 -43.44
C HIS A 680 -12.78 -3.83 -44.45
N TRP A 681 -11.83 -4.64 -44.92
CA TRP A 681 -12.12 -5.78 -45.77
C TRP A 681 -11.06 -6.85 -45.54
N GLY A 682 -11.41 -8.09 -45.81
CA GLY A 682 -10.50 -9.21 -45.54
C GLY A 682 -10.95 -10.51 -46.19
N THR A 683 -10.18 -11.55 -45.92
CA THR A 683 -10.52 -12.93 -46.31
C THR A 683 -10.44 -13.81 -45.08
N ARG A 684 -11.55 -14.48 -44.77
CA ARG A 684 -11.66 -15.51 -43.74
C ARG A 684 -11.54 -16.88 -44.39
N HIS A 685 -10.76 -17.76 -43.78
CA HIS A 685 -10.64 -19.15 -44.21
C HIS A 685 -11.50 -20.06 -43.33
N ALA A 686 -12.15 -21.03 -43.95
CA ALA A 686 -12.81 -22.12 -43.24
C ALA A 686 -12.14 -23.44 -43.64
N ARG A 687 -12.37 -24.52 -42.86
CA ARG A 687 -11.86 -25.87 -43.19
C ARG A 687 -12.17 -26.28 -44.64
N ARG A 688 -13.29 -25.79 -45.20
CA ARG A 688 -13.64 -25.91 -46.61
C ARG A 688 -14.14 -24.58 -47.14
N GLY A 689 -13.31 -23.91 -47.93
CA GLY A 689 -13.65 -22.66 -48.61
C GLY A 689 -13.08 -21.42 -47.94
N LYS A 690 -13.50 -20.27 -48.47
CA LYS A 690 -13.12 -18.95 -47.97
C LYS A 690 -14.32 -18.03 -48.01
N THR A 691 -14.27 -16.96 -47.23
CA THR A 691 -15.23 -15.86 -47.27
C THR A 691 -14.46 -14.56 -47.43
N VAL A 692 -14.73 -13.83 -48.50
CA VAL A 692 -14.21 -12.47 -48.69
C VAL A 692 -15.28 -11.52 -48.19
N TRP A 693 -14.91 -10.57 -47.33
CA TRP A 693 -15.85 -9.69 -46.68
C TRP A 693 -15.40 -8.23 -46.77
N ALA A 694 -16.36 -7.32 -46.72
CA ALA A 694 -16.17 -5.88 -46.72
C ALA A 694 -17.19 -5.21 -45.79
N GLU A 695 -16.73 -4.24 -45.01
CA GLU A 695 -17.51 -3.47 -44.05
C GLU A 695 -17.76 -2.06 -44.58
N LEU A 696 -19.02 -1.66 -44.63
CA LEU A 696 -19.49 -0.38 -45.15
C LEU A 696 -20.17 0.41 -44.02
N SER A 697 -19.82 1.69 -43.89
CA SER A 697 -20.43 2.62 -42.97
C SER A 697 -20.99 3.83 -43.71
N ASP A 698 -21.95 4.51 -43.08
CA ASP A 698 -22.60 5.71 -43.61
C ASP A 698 -21.64 6.91 -43.70
N SER A 699 -20.48 6.83 -43.04
CA SER A 699 -19.56 7.96 -42.84
C SER A 699 -18.50 8.16 -43.94
N ALA A 700 -18.61 7.50 -45.09
CA ALA A 700 -17.66 7.72 -46.18
C ALA A 700 -17.93 9.05 -46.93
N GLU A 701 -17.54 10.19 -46.34
CA GLU A 701 -17.26 11.40 -47.11
C GLU A 701 -16.12 11.09 -48.09
N PHE A 702 -16.45 10.85 -49.35
CA PHE A 702 -15.49 10.62 -50.41
C PHE A 702 -14.59 11.86 -50.62
N PRO A 703 -13.26 11.78 -50.42
CA PRO A 703 -12.37 12.69 -51.12
C PRO A 703 -12.26 12.15 -52.56
N LEU A 704 -12.97 12.78 -53.48
CA LEU A 704 -12.74 12.56 -54.91
C LEU A 704 -11.23 12.74 -55.18
N PRO A 705 -10.53 11.78 -55.81
CA PRO A 705 -9.15 11.97 -56.17
C PRO A 705 -9.08 13.13 -57.17
N ALA A 706 -8.36 14.20 -56.78
CA ALA A 706 -7.99 15.26 -57.69
C ALA A 706 -7.09 14.65 -58.77
N PHE A 707 -7.67 14.32 -59.92
CA PHE A 707 -6.92 14.14 -61.14
C PHE A 707 -6.50 15.53 -61.64
N THR A 708 -5.25 15.88 -61.35
CA THR A 708 -4.46 16.89 -62.09
C THR A 708 -3.19 16.25 -62.59
#